data_AF-A0A367FFF7-F1
#
_entry.id   AF-A0A367FFF7-F1
#
_cell.length_a   1.000
_cell.length_b   1.000
_cell.length_c   1.000
_cell.angle_alpha   90.00
_cell.angle_beta   90.00
_cell.angle_gamma   90.00
#
_symmetry.space_group_name_H-M   'P 1'
#
loop_
_entity.id
_entity.type
_entity.pdbx_description
1 polymer ?
#
loop_
_entity_poly.entity_id
_entity_poly.type
_entity_poly.pdbx_seq_one_letter_code
_entity_poly.pdbx_strand_id
1 'polypeptide(L)'
;MKQPASGTFRDPGLPWPDRVADLLGRLTLDEKVGLLHQYQAAVPRLGVAAFRTGTEALHGLARLGPATVFPQAIGLASTWDPELVREVGAATGDEVVAFHHKDPAGAGLNVWAPVVNPLRDPRWGRNEEGYSEDPWLTGVMGTAFAQGLRGDHRVLKTAPTLKHFLAYNNETGRCVGSSNLPPRVLHEYELPAFRRAIEAGAAVSLMSSYNLVNGRPALLSPLINDVVRSWTREELLVVSDAHAPGNLVEPQGYHAGLPEAYAAAIRAGLDNFTQDDDRPGATLRHIREALRRGLLDEADIDTAARHVLAIRFRLGEFDPGTPYDGITQEVVNRPEHQAVARRAAARSMVLLKNDGLLPLSPPVGIAVIGPLGDTLMEDWYSGTLPYAVTARDGLAGRCATEFREGVDRVALGVAGGHVTASDDSAGAPLRAGHGSDPRLTWFDVFDWGGGAHALRAVANGRYVSVGDDGVLVNDQSGPGGWEVRQTFLLDERPRGTLALRHIATGGHVRVAADGTLRLTGDPDAAAALTLEPVRDGARDAAELAAASDVAVVVLGDHPMINGRETEDRGDLGLPPAQEALLRAVHAANPRTVLVLSSGCPLAVTWAEQNLPAILWSSHGGQEYGHALADVLFGDEDPGGRLTQTWYRSARELPDLFDYDIIATDSTYMYYRGTPLYPFGHGYGYTDFEYSDLRLSADTAGPGDVVTVEVTLTNTGARPGVEVVQLYTRQRRSRVKQPLRRLRGFRRVRLAPGESRVVTMAIDVADLAFWDVTRGRFVVEDAPHKVLVGRSAGDIRVWARLQVAGERIPPRDPYARPLRAADNDEYDGVVPCEAAQGAGDAVRGACAGAWIAFRDVDFAAGAAACALTAGTEGGVLTLRLDDPLDGRVAGAVAVAPSRDGCGVVRAGCPLDGATGIHDLYVVFEKEGTTVRELVFTPRVPEGSR
;
A
#
# COMPACT_ATOMS: atom_id res chain seq x y z
N MET A 1 16.66 3.53 47.47
CA MET A 1 16.22 4.28 46.28
C MET A 1 16.55 5.74 46.51
N LYS A 2 17.43 6.34 45.70
CA LYS A 2 17.66 7.80 45.74
C LYS A 2 16.42 8.48 45.14
N GLN A 3 15.93 9.55 45.76
CA GLN A 3 14.89 10.40 45.16
C GLN A 3 15.36 10.82 43.75
N PRO A 4 14.49 10.75 42.72
CA PRO A 4 14.83 11.28 41.40
C PRO A 4 15.17 12.76 41.53
N ALA A 5 16.18 13.23 40.79
CA ALA A 5 16.57 14.64 40.81
C ALA A 5 15.36 15.53 40.44
N SER A 6 15.08 16.55 41.26
CA SER A 6 14.15 17.62 40.89
C SER A 6 14.73 18.38 39.70
N GLY A 7 13.91 18.64 38.68
CA GLY A 7 14.34 19.29 37.44
C GLY A 7 13.16 19.88 36.67
N THR A 8 13.45 20.90 35.86
CA THR A 8 12.49 21.63 35.04
C THR A 8 11.81 20.77 33.98
N PHE A 9 12.45 19.69 33.51
CA PHE A 9 11.83 18.77 32.56
C PHE A 9 10.57 18.06 33.10
N ARG A 10 10.36 18.02 34.42
CA ARG A 10 9.13 17.48 35.04
C ARG A 10 8.06 18.54 35.32
N ASP A 11 8.31 19.81 35.00
CA ASP A 11 7.34 20.89 35.19
C ASP A 11 6.38 20.95 34.00
N PRO A 12 5.10 20.53 34.14
CA PRO A 12 4.13 20.58 33.06
C PRO A 12 3.74 22.01 32.64
N GLY A 13 4.13 23.02 33.42
CA GLY A 13 3.93 24.44 33.11
C GLY A 13 4.91 25.00 32.08
N LEU A 14 6.01 24.29 31.79
CA LEU A 14 7.00 24.71 30.79
C LEU A 14 6.69 24.16 29.39
N PRO A 15 7.06 24.88 28.31
CA PRO A 15 6.99 24.36 26.94
C PRO A 15 7.78 23.06 26.78
N TRP A 16 7.29 22.12 25.95
CA TRP A 16 8.01 20.86 25.68
C TRP A 16 9.43 21.05 25.16
N PRO A 17 9.74 21.99 24.24
CA PRO A 17 11.12 22.17 23.76
C PRO A 17 12.11 22.46 24.89
N ASP A 18 11.71 23.27 25.88
CA ASP A 18 12.55 23.60 27.04
C ASP A 18 12.76 22.38 27.95
N ARG A 19 11.70 21.60 28.16
CA ARG A 19 11.74 20.36 28.95
C ARG A 19 12.59 19.28 28.27
N VAL A 20 12.47 19.14 26.95
CA VAL A 20 13.29 18.23 26.13
C VAL A 20 14.75 18.64 26.22
N ALA A 21 15.06 19.93 26.04
CA ALA A 21 16.44 20.43 26.12
C ALA A 21 17.06 20.20 27.50
N ASP A 22 16.30 20.43 28.59
CA ASP A 22 16.77 20.16 29.96
C ASP A 22 17.04 18.67 30.19
N LEU A 23 16.16 17.77 29.74
CA LEU A 23 16.40 16.32 29.87
C LEU A 23 17.59 15.86 29.01
N LEU A 24 17.65 16.32 27.76
CA LEU A 24 18.72 15.97 26.82
C LEU A 24 20.09 16.40 27.35
N GLY A 25 20.21 17.62 27.88
CA GLY A 25 21.45 18.14 28.46
C GLY A 25 21.88 17.42 29.75
N ARG A 26 20.98 16.64 30.37
CA ARG A 26 21.29 15.82 31.55
C ARG A 26 21.75 14.42 31.20
N LEU A 27 21.44 13.88 30.02
CA LEU A 27 21.80 12.53 29.60
C LEU A 27 23.29 12.44 29.28
N THR A 28 23.91 11.30 29.59
CA THR A 28 25.25 11.00 29.07
C THR A 28 25.16 10.59 27.61
N LEU A 29 26.27 10.68 26.86
CA LEU A 29 26.32 10.19 25.48
C LEU A 29 25.85 8.74 25.35
N ASP A 30 26.27 7.85 26.25
CA ASP A 30 25.85 6.44 26.24
C ASP A 30 24.35 6.26 26.48
N GLU A 31 23.75 7.08 27.34
CA GLU A 31 22.31 7.06 27.57
C GLU A 31 21.55 7.59 26.37
N LYS A 32 22.04 8.65 25.71
CA LYS A 32 21.46 9.17 24.46
C LYS A 32 21.48 8.10 23.38
N VAL A 33 22.62 7.44 23.16
CA VAL A 33 22.75 6.31 22.22
C VAL A 33 21.75 5.19 22.57
N GLY A 34 21.52 4.92 23.85
CA GLY A 34 20.54 3.94 24.33
C GLY A 34 19.08 4.22 23.93
N LEU A 35 18.75 5.45 23.51
CA LEU A 35 17.41 5.84 23.05
C LEU A 35 17.17 5.54 21.56
N LEU A 36 18.22 5.26 20.78
CA LEU A 36 18.13 5.09 19.33
C LEU A 36 17.71 3.67 18.92
N HIS A 37 17.57 2.73 19.85
CA HIS A 37 17.04 1.39 19.56
C HIS A 37 15.53 1.32 19.79
N GLN A 38 14.84 0.39 19.10
CA GLN A 38 13.41 0.17 19.30
C GLN A 38 13.03 -0.06 20.77
N TYR A 39 13.79 -0.93 21.44
CA TYR A 39 13.70 -1.19 22.86
C TYR A 39 14.71 -0.32 23.60
N GLN A 40 14.22 0.81 24.14
CA GLN A 40 15.04 1.82 24.81
C GLN A 40 15.20 1.48 26.28
N ALA A 41 16.45 1.51 26.75
CA ALA A 41 16.75 1.26 28.15
C ALA A 41 16.23 2.39 29.04
N ALA A 42 15.80 2.04 30.26
CA ALA A 42 15.51 3.03 31.29
C ALA A 42 16.78 3.81 31.68
N VAL A 43 16.60 5.03 32.20
CA VAL A 43 17.67 5.82 32.83
C VAL A 43 17.34 6.05 34.31
N PRO A 44 17.69 5.09 35.20
CA PRO A 44 17.23 5.11 36.60
C PRO A 44 17.67 6.35 37.38
N ARG A 45 18.84 6.93 37.09
CA ARG A 45 19.33 8.11 37.82
C ARG A 45 18.48 9.36 37.58
N LEU A 46 17.78 9.43 36.43
CA LEU A 46 16.88 10.52 36.05
C LEU A 46 15.40 10.13 36.21
N GLY A 47 15.13 8.86 36.53
CA GLY A 47 13.77 8.31 36.60
C GLY A 47 13.05 8.32 35.24
N VAL A 48 13.80 8.10 34.15
CA VAL A 48 13.25 7.90 32.80
C VAL A 48 12.95 6.42 32.63
N ALA A 49 11.75 6.07 32.18
CA ALA A 49 11.33 4.68 32.04
C ALA A 49 11.96 4.03 30.80
N ALA A 50 11.89 2.71 30.72
CA ALA A 50 12.09 2.02 29.46
C ALA A 50 10.97 2.41 28.49
N PHE A 51 11.26 2.42 27.20
CA PHE A 51 10.29 2.80 26.17
C PHE A 51 10.44 1.87 24.97
N ARG A 52 9.32 1.58 24.31
CA ARG A 52 9.29 0.78 23.09
C ARG A 52 8.67 1.59 21.96
N THR A 53 9.37 1.70 20.84
CA THR A 53 8.76 2.11 19.57
C THR A 53 8.11 0.91 18.90
N GLY A 54 6.94 1.13 18.31
CA GLY A 54 6.24 0.11 17.54
C GLY A 54 5.19 -0.68 18.28
N THR A 55 3.99 -0.61 17.73
CA THR A 55 2.85 -1.52 17.96
C THR A 55 2.01 -1.44 16.70
N GLU A 56 1.64 -2.60 16.15
CA GLU A 56 0.85 -2.63 14.91
C GLU A 56 -0.62 -2.33 15.21
N ALA A 57 -1.19 -1.48 14.37
CA ALA A 57 -2.51 -0.89 14.58
C ALA A 57 -3.23 -0.59 13.25
N LEU A 58 -3.01 -1.41 12.22
CA LEU A 58 -3.42 -1.11 10.83
C LEU A 58 -4.94 -0.92 10.69
N HIS A 59 -5.72 -1.85 11.25
CA HIS A 59 -7.18 -1.86 11.21
C HIS A 59 -7.77 -2.40 12.53
N GLY A 60 -7.13 -2.05 13.64
CA GLY A 60 -7.30 -2.65 14.96
C GLY A 60 -5.94 -2.98 15.57
N LEU A 61 -5.89 -3.25 16.88
CA LEU A 61 -4.66 -3.67 17.53
C LEU A 61 -4.24 -5.06 17.03
N ALA A 62 -2.99 -5.22 16.61
CA ALA A 62 -2.52 -6.47 16.01
C ALA A 62 -1.50 -7.22 16.88
N ARG A 63 -1.40 -8.54 16.67
CA ARG A 63 -0.36 -9.45 17.22
C ARG A 63 -0.26 -9.59 18.75
N LEU A 64 -1.12 -8.93 19.54
CA LEU A 64 -1.08 -8.98 21.01
C LEU A 64 -2.19 -9.84 21.64
N GLY A 65 -3.02 -10.50 20.83
CA GLY A 65 -4.11 -11.36 21.27
C GLY A 65 -5.49 -10.84 20.85
N PRO A 66 -6.57 -11.25 21.54
CA PRO A 66 -7.92 -10.84 21.20
C PRO A 66 -8.15 -9.33 21.33
N ALA A 67 -8.59 -8.70 20.26
CA ALA A 67 -8.87 -7.26 20.14
C ALA A 67 -9.92 -7.01 19.05
N THR A 68 -10.57 -5.85 18.99
CA THR A 68 -11.55 -5.61 17.91
C THR A 68 -10.85 -5.60 16.55
N VAL A 69 -11.38 -6.39 15.61
CA VAL A 69 -10.90 -6.46 14.23
C VAL A 69 -11.89 -5.74 13.31
N PHE A 70 -11.45 -4.62 12.74
CA PHE A 70 -12.23 -3.82 11.80
C PHE A 70 -11.99 -4.27 10.35
N PRO A 71 -12.79 -3.81 9.37
CA PRO A 71 -12.48 -4.03 7.96
C PRO A 71 -11.08 -3.56 7.61
N GLN A 72 -10.47 -4.23 6.64
CA GLN A 72 -9.13 -3.86 6.17
C GLN A 72 -9.06 -2.42 5.62
N ALA A 73 -7.88 -1.81 5.58
CA ALA A 73 -7.71 -0.38 5.26
C ALA A 73 -8.35 0.05 3.93
N ILE A 74 -8.22 -0.76 2.87
CA ILE A 74 -8.90 -0.51 1.59
C ILE A 74 -10.44 -0.49 1.71
N GLY A 75 -11.00 -1.32 2.61
CA GLY A 75 -12.41 -1.31 2.96
C GLY A 75 -12.80 -0.06 3.74
N LEU A 76 -12.00 0.33 4.73
CA LEU A 76 -12.21 1.59 5.49
C LEU A 76 -12.22 2.80 4.55
N ALA A 77 -11.31 2.85 3.57
CA ALA A 77 -11.28 3.89 2.55
C ALA A 77 -12.54 3.89 1.67
N SER A 78 -13.04 2.69 1.35
CA SER A 78 -14.22 2.49 0.51
C SER A 78 -15.52 2.98 1.15
N THR A 79 -15.52 3.30 2.45
CA THR A 79 -16.64 4.00 3.11
C THR A 79 -16.85 5.42 2.60
N TRP A 80 -15.79 6.06 2.08
CA TRP A 80 -15.76 7.49 1.77
C TRP A 80 -16.28 8.35 2.95
N ASP A 81 -15.94 7.93 4.17
CA ASP A 81 -16.42 8.52 5.43
C ASP A 81 -15.24 8.72 6.39
N PRO A 82 -14.48 9.84 6.26
CA PRO A 82 -13.33 10.11 7.11
C PRO A 82 -13.69 10.15 8.61
N GLU A 83 -14.93 10.53 8.96
CA GLU A 83 -15.35 10.56 10.36
C GLU A 83 -15.47 9.15 10.93
N LEU A 84 -16.05 8.22 10.18
CA LEU A 84 -16.09 6.82 10.57
C LEU A 84 -14.68 6.21 10.68
N VAL A 85 -13.78 6.55 9.75
CA VAL A 85 -12.37 6.10 9.82
C VAL A 85 -11.67 6.66 11.07
N ARG A 86 -11.98 7.90 11.46
CA ARG A 86 -11.49 8.51 12.71
C ARG A 86 -12.02 7.78 13.95
N GLU A 87 -13.29 7.38 13.95
CA GLU A 87 -13.88 6.58 15.04
C GLU A 87 -13.19 5.21 15.17
N VAL A 88 -12.89 4.54 14.06
CA VAL A 88 -12.12 3.29 14.04
C VAL A 88 -10.72 3.50 14.63
N GLY A 89 -10.03 4.57 14.23
CA GLY A 89 -8.73 4.94 14.80
C GLY A 89 -8.81 5.25 16.30
N ALA A 90 -9.90 5.89 16.75
CA ALA A 90 -10.12 6.21 18.16
C ALA A 90 -10.35 4.97 19.03
N ALA A 91 -11.17 4.02 18.55
CA ALA A 91 -11.37 2.72 19.19
C ALA A 91 -10.07 1.92 19.26
N THR A 92 -9.34 1.87 18.14
CA THR A 92 -8.01 1.22 18.07
C THR A 92 -7.04 1.84 19.08
N GLY A 93 -7.00 3.17 19.19
CA GLY A 93 -6.16 3.87 20.16
C GLY A 93 -6.52 3.58 21.61
N ASP A 94 -7.81 3.45 21.94
CA ASP A 94 -8.26 3.04 23.28
C ASP A 94 -7.74 1.64 23.64
N GLU A 95 -7.82 0.70 22.70
CA GLU A 95 -7.33 -0.67 22.91
C GLU A 95 -5.79 -0.73 23.00
N VAL A 96 -5.06 0.03 22.18
CA VAL A 96 -3.60 0.17 22.31
C VAL A 96 -3.22 0.65 23.71
N VAL A 97 -3.88 1.69 24.24
CA VAL A 97 -3.60 2.20 25.60
C VAL A 97 -3.94 1.15 26.65
N ALA A 98 -5.05 0.42 26.50
CA ALA A 98 -5.41 -0.64 27.43
C ALA A 98 -4.33 -1.73 27.50
N PHE A 99 -3.79 -2.15 26.35
CA PHE A 99 -2.70 -3.11 26.28
C PHE A 99 -1.37 -2.55 26.79
N HIS A 100 -1.09 -1.27 26.51
CA HIS A 100 0.07 -0.57 27.08
C HIS A 100 0.02 -0.54 28.60
N HIS A 101 -1.12 -0.23 29.22
CA HIS A 101 -1.26 -0.24 30.68
C HIS A 101 -1.08 -1.64 31.29
N LYS A 102 -1.46 -2.70 30.55
CA LYS A 102 -1.27 -4.09 30.98
C LYS A 102 0.19 -4.53 30.89
N ASP A 103 0.85 -4.22 29.78
CA ASP A 103 2.25 -4.56 29.52
C ASP A 103 2.94 -3.47 28.68
N PRO A 104 3.54 -2.45 29.32
CA PRO A 104 4.21 -1.36 28.62
C PRO A 104 5.43 -1.80 27.79
N ALA A 105 6.02 -2.96 28.10
CA ALA A 105 7.13 -3.53 27.33
C ALA A 105 6.62 -4.29 26.09
N GLY A 106 5.47 -4.93 26.20
CA GLY A 106 4.78 -5.66 25.13
C GLY A 106 4.00 -4.78 24.15
N ALA A 107 3.51 -3.61 24.58
CA ALA A 107 2.75 -2.67 23.76
C ALA A 107 3.30 -1.24 23.91
N GLY A 108 3.90 -0.70 22.85
CA GLY A 108 4.37 0.69 22.80
C GLY A 108 3.28 1.64 22.32
N LEU A 109 3.31 2.89 22.81
CA LEU A 109 2.36 3.91 22.36
C LEU A 109 2.76 4.59 21.04
N ASN A 110 3.95 4.31 20.51
CA ASN A 110 4.29 4.66 19.13
C ASN A 110 3.77 3.55 18.20
N VAL A 111 2.74 3.87 17.41
CA VAL A 111 1.99 2.88 16.62
C VAL A 111 2.37 2.96 15.14
N TRP A 112 2.52 1.81 14.50
CA TRP A 112 2.97 1.66 13.11
C TRP A 112 1.81 1.64 12.12
N ALA A 113 1.01 2.70 12.15
CA ALA A 113 -0.09 2.92 11.24
C ALA A 113 -0.36 4.42 11.12
N PRO A 114 -0.99 4.89 10.03
CA PRO A 114 -1.46 4.13 8.85
C PRO A 114 -0.38 3.83 7.78
N VAL A 115 -0.66 2.86 6.91
CA VAL A 115 0.03 2.69 5.61
C VAL A 115 -0.58 3.67 4.61
N VAL A 116 0.23 4.57 4.04
CA VAL A 116 -0.22 5.64 3.14
C VAL A 116 0.46 5.60 1.77
N ASN A 117 1.11 4.49 1.43
CA ASN A 117 1.58 4.30 0.06
C ASN A 117 0.38 4.24 -0.90
N PRO A 118 0.35 5.04 -1.98
CA PRO A 118 -0.72 4.98 -2.97
C PRO A 118 -0.83 3.60 -3.62
N LEU A 119 -2.03 3.09 -3.85
CA LEU A 119 -2.27 1.76 -4.44
C LEU A 119 -2.07 1.76 -5.96
N ARG A 120 -0.83 2.00 -6.42
CA ARG A 120 -0.48 2.12 -7.85
C ARG A 120 -0.84 0.85 -8.65
N ASP A 121 -0.49 -0.32 -8.12
CA ASP A 121 -0.59 -1.59 -8.82
C ASP A 121 -1.34 -2.61 -7.96
N PRO A 122 -2.48 -3.17 -8.44
CA PRO A 122 -3.31 -4.09 -7.66
C PRO A 122 -2.69 -5.47 -7.44
N ARG A 123 -1.50 -5.73 -8.01
CA ARG A 123 -0.72 -6.94 -7.74
C ARG A 123 0.15 -6.84 -6.49
N TRP A 124 0.34 -5.64 -5.94
CA TRP A 124 1.17 -5.46 -4.74
C TRP A 124 0.65 -6.35 -3.60
N GLY A 125 1.55 -7.14 -3.01
CA GLY A 125 1.20 -8.08 -1.94
C GLY A 125 0.53 -7.43 -0.74
N ARG A 126 0.85 -6.17 -0.44
CA ARG A 126 0.24 -5.43 0.68
C ARG A 126 -0.82 -4.42 0.24
N ASN A 127 -1.44 -4.64 -0.93
CA ASN A 127 -2.44 -3.73 -1.49
C ASN A 127 -3.62 -3.48 -0.54
N GLU A 128 -4.00 -4.48 0.26
CA GLU A 128 -5.11 -4.35 1.21
C GLU A 128 -4.85 -3.33 2.33
N GLU A 129 -3.57 -3.12 2.67
CA GLU A 129 -3.15 -2.25 3.76
C GLU A 129 -3.23 -0.76 3.40
N GLY A 130 -3.26 -0.41 2.11
CA GLY A 130 -3.38 0.98 1.68
C GLY A 130 -4.84 1.43 1.50
N TYR A 131 -5.03 2.74 1.37
CA TYR A 131 -6.37 3.32 1.29
C TYR A 131 -6.87 3.52 -0.15
N SER A 132 -6.01 3.99 -1.06
CA SER A 132 -6.44 4.37 -2.41
C SER A 132 -5.29 4.49 -3.40
N GLU A 133 -5.58 4.30 -4.70
CA GLU A 133 -4.66 4.71 -5.78
C GLU A 133 -4.60 6.23 -5.96
N ASP A 134 -5.54 6.99 -5.38
CA ASP A 134 -5.52 8.45 -5.40
C ASP A 134 -4.76 8.99 -4.18
N PRO A 135 -3.69 9.78 -4.35
CA PRO A 135 -2.87 10.22 -3.24
C PRO A 135 -3.59 11.23 -2.34
N TRP A 136 -4.56 11.99 -2.87
CA TRP A 136 -5.34 12.92 -2.07
C TRP A 136 -6.32 12.16 -1.17
N LEU A 137 -7.04 11.16 -1.70
CA LEU A 137 -7.93 10.31 -0.92
C LEU A 137 -7.17 9.50 0.13
N THR A 138 -6.00 8.93 -0.23
CA THR A 138 -5.11 8.26 0.72
C THR A 138 -4.70 9.19 1.85
N GLY A 139 -4.27 10.42 1.53
CA GLY A 139 -3.94 11.42 2.53
C GLY A 139 -5.13 11.78 3.44
N VAL A 140 -6.34 11.92 2.89
CA VAL A 140 -7.57 12.22 3.65
C VAL A 140 -7.90 11.09 4.63
N MET A 141 -7.94 9.85 4.17
CA MET A 141 -8.31 8.69 5.01
C MET A 141 -7.24 8.36 6.03
N GLY A 142 -5.96 8.37 5.62
CA GLY A 142 -4.83 8.17 6.53
C GLY A 142 -4.78 9.25 7.62
N THR A 143 -5.03 10.52 7.28
CA THR A 143 -5.11 11.60 8.28
C THR A 143 -6.22 11.35 9.30
N ALA A 144 -7.39 10.88 8.84
CA ALA A 144 -8.52 10.63 9.73
C ALA A 144 -8.23 9.48 10.71
N PHE A 145 -7.68 8.37 10.21
CA PHE A 145 -7.29 7.24 11.06
C PHE A 145 -6.21 7.63 12.07
N ALA A 146 -5.16 8.32 11.60
CA ALA A 146 -4.08 8.82 12.45
C ALA A 146 -4.61 9.79 13.52
N GLN A 147 -5.54 10.68 13.18
CA GLN A 147 -6.14 11.61 14.14
C GLN A 147 -6.94 10.85 15.22
N GLY A 148 -7.67 9.79 14.86
CA GLY A 148 -8.34 8.91 15.81
C GLY A 148 -7.36 8.26 16.80
N LEU A 149 -6.29 7.67 16.28
CA LEU A 149 -5.21 7.05 17.06
C LEU A 149 -4.54 8.08 18.00
N ARG A 150 -4.24 9.27 17.48
CA ARG A 150 -3.60 10.37 18.19
C ARG A 150 -4.45 10.90 19.34
N GLY A 151 -5.77 10.94 19.15
CA GLY A 151 -6.70 11.61 20.05
C GLY A 151 -6.71 13.14 19.89
N ASP A 152 -7.68 13.78 20.56
CA ASP A 152 -7.96 15.22 20.38
C ASP A 152 -7.30 16.12 21.45
N HIS A 153 -6.55 15.53 22.38
CA HIS A 153 -5.88 16.29 23.45
C HIS A 153 -4.47 16.76 23.03
N ARG A 154 -3.90 17.70 23.80
CA ARG A 154 -2.50 18.15 23.60
C ARG A 154 -1.53 16.99 23.82
N VAL A 155 -1.66 16.30 24.96
CA VAL A 155 -1.01 15.02 25.22
C VAL A 155 -1.61 13.98 24.27
N LEU A 156 -0.75 13.27 23.55
CA LEU A 156 -1.11 12.26 22.56
C LEU A 156 -1.62 11.00 23.27
N LYS A 157 -2.69 10.39 22.75
CA LYS A 157 -3.15 9.05 23.17
C LYS A 157 -2.16 7.97 22.70
N THR A 158 -1.83 8.03 21.42
CA THR A 158 -0.76 7.26 20.77
C THR A 158 0.03 8.18 19.85
N ALA A 159 1.19 7.74 19.36
CA ALA A 159 2.01 8.46 18.40
C ALA A 159 1.99 7.74 17.03
N PRO A 160 1.07 8.11 16.12
CA PRO A 160 0.93 7.46 14.82
C PRO A 160 2.15 7.66 13.91
N THR A 161 2.52 6.58 13.22
CA THR A 161 3.68 6.50 12.33
C THR A 161 3.21 6.19 10.91
N LEU A 162 3.36 7.16 10.00
CA LEU A 162 3.08 6.90 8.59
C LEU A 162 4.10 5.92 8.03
N LYS A 163 3.66 4.98 7.19
CA LYS A 163 4.57 4.05 6.53
C LYS A 163 4.13 3.75 5.08
N HIS A 164 5.02 3.40 4.17
CA HIS A 164 6.48 3.25 4.29
C HIS A 164 7.14 4.28 3.37
N PHE A 165 7.97 5.16 3.93
CA PHE A 165 8.59 6.27 3.21
C PHE A 165 9.89 5.80 2.52
N LEU A 166 9.94 5.66 1.19
CA LEU A 166 8.88 5.99 0.24
C LEU A 166 8.86 5.05 -0.98
N ALA A 167 7.77 5.13 -1.72
CA ALA A 167 7.48 4.37 -2.94
C ALA A 167 7.63 2.86 -2.77
N TYR A 168 7.02 2.36 -1.71
CA TYR A 168 6.99 0.94 -1.39
C TYR A 168 5.64 0.34 -1.79
N ASN A 169 5.56 -0.17 -3.02
CA ASN A 169 4.37 -0.83 -3.58
C ASN A 169 4.71 -2.12 -4.36
N ASN A 170 5.73 -2.87 -3.91
CA ASN A 170 6.01 -4.23 -4.35
C ASN A 170 6.77 -4.97 -3.24
N GLU A 171 6.55 -6.28 -3.13
CA GLU A 171 7.22 -7.16 -2.16
C GLU A 171 8.36 -7.96 -2.80
N THR A 172 8.22 -8.30 -4.08
CA THR A 172 9.23 -9.02 -4.86
C THR A 172 10.50 -8.19 -4.92
N GLY A 173 11.59 -8.71 -4.38
CA GLY A 173 12.84 -7.94 -4.31
C GLY A 173 12.76 -6.68 -3.44
N ARG A 174 11.81 -6.59 -2.48
CA ARG A 174 11.57 -5.42 -1.60
C ARG A 174 12.81 -4.71 -1.04
N CYS A 175 13.89 -5.44 -0.77
CA CYS A 175 15.11 -4.87 -0.20
C CYS A 175 16.11 -4.39 -1.25
N VAL A 176 16.05 -4.87 -2.50
CA VAL A 176 17.07 -4.63 -3.55
C VAL A 176 16.51 -4.01 -4.83
N GLY A 177 15.19 -4.02 -5.00
CA GLY A 177 14.49 -3.36 -6.10
C GLY A 177 14.51 -1.85 -5.93
N SER A 178 14.56 -1.14 -7.07
CA SER A 178 14.53 0.33 -7.11
C SER A 178 13.21 0.82 -7.68
N SER A 179 12.44 1.51 -6.85
CA SER A 179 11.24 2.24 -7.24
C SER A 179 11.65 3.56 -7.89
N ASN A 180 11.59 3.63 -9.21
CA ASN A 180 12.11 4.79 -9.93
C ASN A 180 11.01 5.84 -10.13
N LEU A 181 11.22 7.02 -9.54
CA LEU A 181 10.27 8.13 -9.52
C LEU A 181 10.89 9.34 -10.23
N PRO A 182 10.45 9.67 -11.44
CA PRO A 182 10.71 10.99 -12.02
C PRO A 182 10.18 12.10 -11.10
N PRO A 183 10.75 13.32 -11.12
CA PRO A 183 10.38 14.38 -10.17
C PRO A 183 8.89 14.68 -10.13
N ARG A 184 8.20 14.63 -11.28
CA ARG A 184 6.75 14.81 -11.32
C ARG A 184 6.00 13.72 -10.57
N VAL A 185 6.36 12.45 -10.72
CA VAL A 185 5.73 11.34 -10.00
C VAL A 185 5.99 11.47 -8.50
N LEU A 186 7.23 11.77 -8.10
CA LEU A 186 7.60 12.00 -6.71
C LEU A 186 6.73 13.10 -6.07
N HIS A 187 6.66 14.27 -6.71
CA HIS A 187 6.00 15.44 -6.13
C HIS A 187 4.47 15.44 -6.30
N GLU A 188 3.93 14.88 -7.39
CA GLU A 188 2.51 14.92 -7.70
C GLU A 188 1.74 13.67 -7.26
N TYR A 189 2.42 12.55 -6.95
CA TYR A 189 1.79 11.28 -6.60
C TYR A 189 2.26 10.70 -5.27
N GLU A 190 3.57 10.54 -5.05
CA GLU A 190 4.07 9.87 -3.85
C GLU A 190 4.01 10.75 -2.59
N LEU A 191 4.70 11.90 -2.60
CA LEU A 191 4.79 12.78 -1.42
C LEU A 191 3.43 13.30 -0.89
N PRO A 192 2.43 13.64 -1.74
CA PRO A 192 1.15 14.15 -1.27
C PRO A 192 0.41 13.20 -0.31
N ALA A 193 0.61 11.88 -0.44
CA ALA A 193 -0.05 10.89 0.41
C ALA A 193 0.41 10.96 1.88
N PHE A 194 1.66 11.37 2.12
CA PHE A 194 2.25 11.53 3.46
C PHE A 194 1.98 12.92 4.05
N ARG A 195 2.03 13.94 3.20
CA ARG A 195 2.07 15.35 3.60
C ARG A 195 0.93 15.76 4.52
N ARG A 196 -0.31 15.40 4.17
CA ARG A 196 -1.52 15.88 4.86
C ARG A 196 -1.54 15.51 6.34
N ALA A 197 -1.20 14.27 6.68
CA ALA A 197 -1.28 13.79 8.06
C ALA A 197 -0.18 14.41 8.94
N ILE A 198 0.99 14.71 8.38
CA ILE A 198 2.09 15.39 9.08
C ILE A 198 1.77 16.88 9.26
N GLU A 199 1.31 17.58 8.22
CA GLU A 199 0.93 19.00 8.31
C GLU A 199 -0.21 19.24 9.31
N ALA A 200 -1.17 18.31 9.38
CA ALA A 200 -2.27 18.35 10.35
C ALA A 200 -1.82 18.02 11.79
N GLY A 201 -0.60 17.52 11.99
CA GLY A 201 -0.12 16.99 13.26
C GLY A 201 -0.81 15.71 13.71
N ALA A 202 -1.58 15.07 12.83
CA ALA A 202 -2.29 13.81 13.08
C ALA A 202 -1.31 12.63 13.17
N ALA A 203 -0.31 12.61 12.29
CA ALA A 203 0.84 11.73 12.40
C ALA A 203 2.06 12.50 12.92
N VAL A 204 2.79 11.87 13.83
CA VAL A 204 3.91 12.49 14.55
C VAL A 204 5.21 11.69 14.38
N SER A 205 5.14 10.64 13.56
CA SER A 205 6.23 9.74 13.28
C SER A 205 6.14 9.27 11.82
N LEU A 206 7.28 8.84 11.27
CA LEU A 206 7.42 8.32 9.91
C LEU A 206 8.31 7.08 9.92
N MET A 207 7.94 6.04 9.18
CA MET A 207 8.76 4.85 9.00
C MET A 207 9.38 4.85 7.59
N SER A 208 10.70 4.72 7.51
CA SER A 208 11.41 4.58 6.23
C SER A 208 11.28 3.16 5.66
N SER A 209 11.15 3.01 4.35
CA SER A 209 10.92 1.74 3.64
C SER A 209 12.19 0.93 3.32
N TYR A 210 12.03 -0.31 2.86
CA TYR A 210 13.12 -1.24 2.52
C TYR A 210 13.85 -0.96 1.20
N ASN A 211 13.11 -0.49 0.20
CA ASN A 211 13.52 -0.46 -1.19
C ASN A 211 14.58 0.62 -1.48
N LEU A 212 15.09 0.60 -2.71
CA LEU A 212 15.80 1.73 -3.27
C LEU A 212 14.79 2.64 -3.99
N VAL A 213 15.10 3.93 -4.08
CA VAL A 213 14.36 4.93 -4.86
C VAL A 213 15.37 5.64 -5.73
N ASN A 214 15.19 5.56 -7.06
CA ASN A 214 16.16 6.07 -8.03
C ASN A 214 17.60 5.59 -7.73
N GLY A 215 17.76 4.32 -7.38
CA GLY A 215 19.05 3.70 -7.07
C GLY A 215 19.64 4.00 -5.69
N ARG A 216 18.98 4.82 -4.86
CA ARG A 216 19.39 5.14 -3.48
C ARG A 216 18.55 4.36 -2.46
N PRO A 217 19.11 3.71 -1.43
CA PRO A 217 18.31 3.14 -0.34
C PRO A 217 17.37 4.17 0.29
N ALA A 218 16.09 3.84 0.47
CA ALA A 218 15.10 4.76 1.02
C ALA A 218 15.45 5.25 2.44
N LEU A 219 16.13 4.41 3.23
CA LEU A 219 16.70 4.77 4.54
C LEU A 219 17.65 5.97 4.50
N LEU A 220 18.26 6.23 3.35
CA LEU A 220 19.21 7.30 3.13
C LEU A 220 18.59 8.47 2.34
N SER A 221 17.26 8.51 2.23
CA SER A 221 16.57 9.53 1.43
C SER A 221 16.77 10.92 2.02
N PRO A 222 17.37 11.87 1.28
CA PRO A 222 17.55 13.25 1.76
C PRO A 222 16.20 13.97 1.96
N LEU A 223 15.13 13.46 1.33
CA LEU A 223 13.79 14.03 1.43
C LEU A 223 13.25 14.06 2.86
N ILE A 224 13.74 13.20 3.76
CA ILE A 224 13.35 13.21 5.16
C ILE A 224 13.68 14.57 5.78
N ASN A 225 14.94 15.00 5.66
CA ASN A 225 15.40 16.27 6.22
C ASN A 225 15.00 17.47 5.36
N ASP A 226 15.13 17.35 4.03
CA ASP A 226 14.96 18.49 3.12
C ASP A 226 13.49 18.84 2.85
N VAL A 227 12.58 17.85 2.96
CA VAL A 227 11.18 17.99 2.58
C VAL A 227 10.24 17.66 3.73
N VAL A 228 10.29 16.44 4.27
CA VAL A 228 9.28 15.97 5.25
C VAL A 228 9.33 16.80 6.53
N ARG A 229 10.52 17.04 7.10
CA ARG A 229 10.67 17.85 8.31
C ARG A 229 10.21 19.31 8.12
N SER A 230 10.10 19.80 6.88
CA SER A 230 9.58 21.16 6.59
C SER A 230 8.05 21.26 6.70
N TRP A 231 7.33 20.14 6.65
CA TRP A 231 5.86 20.11 6.68
C TRP A 231 5.27 20.40 8.06
N THR A 232 6.07 20.32 9.12
CA THR A 232 5.64 20.61 10.47
C THR A 232 6.68 21.44 11.22
N ARG A 233 6.23 22.18 12.22
CA ARG A 233 7.12 22.89 13.16
C ARG A 233 7.45 22.07 14.40
N GLU A 234 6.69 21.00 14.63
CA GLU A 234 6.90 20.07 15.74
C GLU A 234 7.97 19.05 15.38
N GLU A 235 8.62 18.47 16.41
CA GLU A 235 9.56 17.39 16.18
C GLU A 235 8.85 16.14 15.63
N LEU A 236 9.45 15.54 14.60
CA LEU A 236 9.02 14.30 13.97
C LEU A 236 10.00 13.18 14.32
N LEU A 237 9.49 12.05 14.78
CA LEU A 237 10.29 10.84 15.00
C LEU A 237 10.35 10.02 13.71
N VAL A 238 11.55 9.65 13.26
CA VAL A 238 11.74 8.76 12.11
C VAL A 238 12.26 7.41 12.58
N VAL A 239 11.51 6.35 12.32
CA VAL A 239 11.89 4.96 12.63
C VAL A 239 12.25 4.22 11.35
N SER A 240 13.07 3.18 11.45
CA SER A 240 13.29 2.28 10.32
C SER A 240 12.17 1.26 10.26
N ASP A 241 11.91 0.70 9.07
CA ASP A 241 11.25 -0.59 9.01
C ASP A 241 12.10 -1.67 9.72
N ALA A 242 11.46 -2.79 10.08
CA ALA A 242 12.10 -3.86 10.82
C ALA A 242 13.29 -4.45 10.06
N HIS A 243 14.47 -4.50 10.69
CA HIS A 243 15.72 -5.00 10.09
C HIS A 243 16.26 -4.22 8.87
N ALA A 244 15.54 -3.23 8.34
CA ALA A 244 15.95 -2.45 7.17
C ALA A 244 17.35 -1.80 7.25
N PRO A 245 17.84 -1.35 8.42
CA PRO A 245 19.21 -0.84 8.55
C PRO A 245 20.31 -1.86 8.22
N GLY A 246 20.04 -3.15 8.42
CA GLY A 246 20.96 -4.24 8.03
C GLY A 246 21.11 -4.35 6.52
N ASN A 247 20.02 -4.09 5.78
CA ASN A 247 19.96 -4.22 4.33
C ASN A 247 20.96 -3.33 3.60
N LEU A 248 21.33 -2.19 4.19
CA LEU A 248 22.33 -1.24 3.64
C LEU A 248 23.69 -1.90 3.38
N VAL A 249 24.02 -2.99 4.07
CA VAL A 249 25.23 -3.79 3.82
C VAL A 249 24.89 -5.02 3.00
N GLU A 250 23.97 -5.86 3.49
CA GLU A 250 23.49 -7.03 2.77
C GLU A 250 21.97 -7.13 2.98
N PRO A 251 21.16 -7.22 1.93
CA PRO A 251 21.54 -7.56 0.55
C PRO A 251 21.89 -6.39 -0.39
N GLN A 252 21.78 -5.12 0.02
CA GLN A 252 21.93 -4.00 -0.93
C GLN A 252 23.36 -3.74 -1.37
N GLY A 253 24.36 -4.14 -0.59
CA GLY A 253 25.77 -3.89 -0.91
C GLY A 253 26.13 -2.39 -0.95
N TYR A 254 25.31 -1.52 -0.35
CA TYR A 254 25.47 -0.08 -0.48
C TYR A 254 26.63 0.45 0.36
N HIS A 255 26.73 0.02 1.62
CA HIS A 255 27.88 0.30 2.49
C HIS A 255 28.68 -0.97 2.78
N ALA A 256 29.99 -0.83 2.92
CA ALA A 256 30.89 -1.95 3.24
C ALA A 256 30.74 -2.46 4.69
N GLY A 257 30.12 -1.69 5.59
CA GLY A 257 30.04 -2.00 7.00
C GLY A 257 28.86 -1.31 7.71
N LEU A 258 28.36 -1.98 8.76
CA LEU A 258 27.22 -1.51 9.53
C LEU A 258 27.48 -0.19 10.30
N PRO A 259 28.67 0.10 10.86
CA PRO A 259 28.92 1.41 11.47
C PRO A 259 28.77 2.58 10.47
N GLU A 260 29.28 2.44 9.25
CA GLU A 260 29.13 3.42 8.17
C GLU A 260 27.67 3.56 7.75
N ALA A 261 26.97 2.44 7.59
CA ALA A 261 25.56 2.42 7.22
C ALA A 261 24.68 3.14 8.26
N TYR A 262 24.90 2.85 9.54
CA TYR A 262 24.13 3.45 10.64
C TYR A 262 24.45 4.94 10.78
N ALA A 263 25.71 5.34 10.58
CA ALA A 263 26.09 6.75 10.56
C ALA A 263 25.40 7.50 9.41
N ALA A 264 25.39 6.92 8.21
CA ALA A 264 24.72 7.49 7.05
C ALA A 264 23.21 7.63 7.29
N ALA A 265 22.57 6.60 7.87
CA ALA A 265 21.14 6.62 8.18
C ALA A 265 20.78 7.72 9.20
N ILE A 266 21.55 7.87 10.29
CA ILE A 266 21.32 8.94 11.27
C ILE A 266 21.42 10.33 10.61
N ARG A 267 22.45 10.55 9.78
CA ARG A 267 22.62 11.82 9.06
C ARG A 267 21.53 12.07 8.01
N ALA A 268 20.99 11.02 7.40
CA ALA A 268 19.84 11.12 6.51
C ALA A 268 18.53 11.44 7.24
N GLY A 269 18.53 11.38 8.58
CA GLY A 269 17.40 11.77 9.43
C GLY A 269 16.70 10.61 10.12
N LEU A 270 17.28 9.40 10.13
CA LEU A 270 16.77 8.27 10.92
C LEU A 270 17.08 8.46 12.41
N ASP A 271 16.05 8.37 13.25
CA ASP A 271 16.16 8.64 14.69
C ASP A 271 16.14 7.36 15.55
N ASN A 272 15.49 6.30 15.06
CA ASN A 272 15.30 5.06 15.81
C ASN A 272 15.40 3.82 14.90
N PHE A 273 16.12 2.81 15.38
CA PHE A 273 16.44 1.57 14.66
C PHE A 273 15.54 0.42 15.14
N THR A 274 14.65 -0.03 14.27
CA THR A 274 13.77 -1.19 14.46
C THR A 274 14.49 -2.48 14.07
N GLN A 275 14.40 -3.50 14.92
CA GLN A 275 15.02 -4.82 14.72
C GLN A 275 13.98 -5.92 14.89
N ASP A 276 14.29 -7.12 14.41
CA ASP A 276 13.40 -8.30 14.56
C ASP A 276 13.44 -8.92 15.96
N ASP A 277 14.25 -8.36 16.86
CA ASP A 277 14.38 -8.82 18.24
C ASP A 277 14.41 -7.66 19.26
N ASP A 278 14.36 -8.03 20.53
CA ASP A 278 14.36 -7.08 21.65
C ASP A 278 15.77 -6.70 22.15
N ARG A 279 16.83 -7.08 21.43
CA ARG A 279 18.22 -7.02 21.93
C ARG A 279 18.97 -5.81 21.33
N PRO A 280 19.15 -4.72 22.10
CA PRO A 280 19.78 -3.50 21.57
C PRO A 280 21.28 -3.64 21.28
N GLY A 281 21.95 -4.67 21.81
CA GLY A 281 23.41 -4.72 21.91
C GLY A 281 24.14 -4.58 20.57
N ALA A 282 23.59 -5.13 19.48
CA ALA A 282 24.19 -5.02 18.15
C ALA A 282 24.08 -3.58 17.61
N THR A 283 22.86 -3.06 17.53
CA THR A 283 22.54 -1.69 17.12
C THR A 283 23.42 -0.67 17.83
N LEU A 284 23.45 -0.70 19.18
CA LEU A 284 24.20 0.28 19.97
C LEU A 284 25.72 0.18 19.75
N ARG A 285 26.25 -1.02 19.50
CA ARG A 285 27.67 -1.22 19.19
C ARG A 285 28.05 -0.57 17.86
N HIS A 286 27.19 -0.67 16.83
CA HIS A 286 27.44 -0.04 15.53
C HIS A 286 27.47 1.49 15.64
N ILE A 287 26.54 2.08 16.41
CA ILE A 287 26.50 3.53 16.65
C ILE A 287 27.74 4.01 17.43
N ARG A 288 28.11 3.30 18.50
CA ARG A 288 29.33 3.62 19.28
C ARG A 288 30.60 3.54 18.45
N GLU A 289 30.68 2.53 17.58
CA GLU A 289 31.81 2.38 16.67
C GLU A 289 31.86 3.51 15.64
N ALA A 290 30.72 3.96 15.11
CA ALA A 290 30.64 5.12 14.24
C ALA A 290 31.14 6.40 14.91
N LEU A 291 30.74 6.66 16.17
CA LEU A 291 31.24 7.77 16.98
C LEU A 291 32.76 7.66 17.22
N ARG A 292 33.26 6.47 17.60
CA ARG A 292 34.70 6.23 17.82
C ARG A 292 35.54 6.50 16.58
N ARG A 293 34.98 6.24 15.39
CA ARG A 293 35.61 6.45 14.09
C ARG A 293 35.44 7.88 13.55
N GLY A 294 34.70 8.75 14.24
CA GLY A 294 34.39 10.10 13.79
C GLY A 294 33.42 10.16 12.59
N LEU A 295 32.66 9.08 12.35
CA LEU A 295 31.60 9.04 11.34
C LEU A 295 30.32 9.72 11.81
N LEU A 296 30.16 9.85 13.12
CA LEU A 296 29.14 10.64 13.81
C LEU A 296 29.83 11.51 14.85
N ASP A 297 29.21 12.63 15.20
CA ASP A 297 29.53 13.39 16.41
C ASP A 297 28.39 13.35 17.43
N GLU A 298 28.59 13.96 18.60
CA GLU A 298 27.55 14.00 19.64
C GLU A 298 26.32 14.82 19.22
N ALA A 299 26.47 15.79 18.31
CA ALA A 299 25.34 16.60 17.83
C ALA A 299 24.41 15.79 16.91
N ASP A 300 24.96 14.87 16.12
CA ASP A 300 24.18 13.88 15.36
C ASP A 300 23.29 13.05 16.32
N ILE A 301 23.85 12.58 17.44
CA ILE A 301 23.14 11.79 18.45
C ILE A 301 22.13 12.64 19.22
N ASP A 302 22.48 13.88 19.58
CA ASP A 302 21.58 14.82 20.25
C ASP A 302 20.34 15.09 19.41
N THR A 303 20.50 15.23 18.10
CA THR A 303 19.39 15.46 17.17
C THR A 303 18.42 14.28 17.18
N ALA A 304 18.90 13.05 17.00
CA ALA A 304 18.08 11.84 17.01
C ALA A 304 17.40 11.62 18.39
N ALA A 305 18.16 11.76 19.48
CA ALA A 305 17.64 11.61 20.84
C ALA A 305 16.58 12.67 21.17
N ARG A 306 16.74 13.92 20.69
CA ARG A 306 15.75 14.99 20.83
C ARG A 306 14.41 14.62 20.20
N HIS A 307 14.41 14.05 18.98
CA HIS A 307 13.18 13.61 18.32
C HIS A 307 12.46 12.49 19.10
N VAL A 308 13.22 11.50 19.58
CA VAL A 308 12.70 10.42 20.43
C VAL A 308 12.08 10.99 21.72
N LEU A 309 12.81 11.84 22.44
CA LEU A 309 12.34 12.44 23.68
C LEU A 309 11.11 13.31 23.44
N ALA A 310 11.07 14.10 22.37
CA ALA A 310 9.92 14.94 22.05
C ALA A 310 8.62 14.14 21.94
N ILE A 311 8.64 12.95 21.33
CA ILE A 311 7.47 12.06 21.28
C ILE A 311 7.11 11.55 22.68
N ARG A 312 8.09 11.15 23.49
CA ARG A 312 7.85 10.67 24.87
C ARG A 312 7.23 11.75 25.77
N PHE A 313 7.66 13.01 25.62
CA PHE A 313 7.03 14.16 26.28
C PHE A 313 5.60 14.40 25.81
N ARG A 314 5.36 14.28 24.51
CA ARG A 314 4.02 14.47 23.92
C ARG A 314 3.06 13.34 24.30
N LEU A 315 3.56 12.13 24.58
CA LEU A 315 2.81 11.01 25.16
C LEU A 315 2.56 11.16 26.67
N GLY A 316 3.14 12.18 27.32
CA GLY A 316 2.88 12.47 28.73
C GLY A 316 3.70 11.66 29.74
N GLU A 317 4.73 10.92 29.31
CA GLU A 317 5.56 10.08 30.22
C GLU A 317 6.10 10.86 31.44
N PHE A 318 6.41 12.13 31.25
CA PHE A 318 7.04 12.98 32.26
C PHE A 318 6.06 13.92 32.97
N ASP A 319 4.76 13.78 32.72
CA ASP A 319 3.70 14.56 33.36
C ASP A 319 3.12 13.80 34.58
N PRO A 320 2.49 14.49 35.56
CA PRO A 320 1.93 13.83 36.75
C PRO A 320 0.79 12.84 36.47
N GLY A 321 0.17 12.96 35.29
CA GLY A 321 -0.90 12.09 34.81
C GLY A 321 -1.37 12.55 33.43
N THR A 322 -2.11 11.69 32.74
CA THR A 322 -2.66 11.95 31.40
C THR A 322 -4.19 11.81 31.39
N PRO A 323 -4.89 12.35 30.37
CA PRO A 323 -6.32 12.09 30.20
C PRO A 323 -6.67 10.61 29.97
N TYR A 324 -5.68 9.75 29.73
CA TYR A 324 -5.85 8.37 29.31
C TYR A 324 -5.59 7.36 30.43
N ASP A 325 -5.09 7.80 31.59
CA ASP A 325 -4.72 6.94 32.74
C ASP A 325 -5.86 6.04 33.23
N GLY A 326 -7.12 6.43 32.99
CA GLY A 326 -8.31 5.68 33.37
C GLY A 326 -8.72 4.55 32.41
N ILE A 327 -8.06 4.40 31.26
CA ILE A 327 -8.37 3.34 30.28
C ILE A 327 -7.87 2.00 30.83
N THR A 328 -8.77 1.02 30.93
CA THR A 328 -8.49 -0.34 31.39
C THR A 328 -8.77 -1.36 30.30
N GLN A 329 -8.52 -2.65 30.57
CA GLN A 329 -8.84 -3.76 29.66
C GLN A 329 -10.34 -3.88 29.32
N GLU A 330 -11.24 -3.23 30.06
CA GLU A 330 -12.69 -3.26 29.79
C GLU A 330 -13.09 -2.60 28.47
N VAL A 331 -12.23 -1.75 27.90
CA VAL A 331 -12.51 -1.13 26.59
C VAL A 331 -12.27 -2.08 25.42
N VAL A 332 -11.48 -3.14 25.62
CA VAL A 332 -11.12 -4.08 24.55
C VAL A 332 -12.36 -4.82 24.11
N ASN A 333 -12.71 -4.68 22.83
CA ASN A 333 -13.87 -5.32 22.24
C ASN A 333 -15.21 -5.02 22.94
N ARG A 334 -15.35 -3.83 23.52
CA ARG A 334 -16.62 -3.39 24.12
C ARG A 334 -17.73 -3.23 23.08
N PRO A 335 -19.01 -3.28 23.46
CA PRO A 335 -20.14 -3.17 22.53
C PRO A 335 -20.09 -1.96 21.59
N GLU A 336 -19.54 -0.83 22.04
CA GLU A 336 -19.37 0.37 21.22
C GLU A 336 -18.37 0.14 20.08
N HIS A 337 -17.28 -0.59 20.32
CA HIS A 337 -16.29 -0.92 19.27
C HIS A 337 -16.86 -1.94 18.29
N GLN A 338 -17.63 -2.91 18.78
CA GLN A 338 -18.37 -3.87 17.94
C GLN A 338 -19.37 -3.16 17.03
N ALA A 339 -20.09 -2.16 17.55
CA ALA A 339 -21.03 -1.35 16.76
C ALA A 339 -20.32 -0.52 15.67
N VAL A 340 -19.13 0.01 15.97
CA VAL A 340 -18.27 0.68 14.97
C VAL A 340 -17.80 -0.33 13.92
N ALA A 341 -17.38 -1.54 14.30
CA ALA A 341 -16.95 -2.58 13.37
C ALA A 341 -18.06 -2.98 12.40
N ARG A 342 -19.28 -3.23 12.89
CA ARG A 342 -20.45 -3.52 12.04
C ARG A 342 -20.78 -2.36 11.10
N ARG A 343 -20.77 -1.12 11.60
CA ARG A 343 -21.04 0.07 10.76
C ARG A 343 -19.96 0.27 9.69
N ALA A 344 -18.70 0.08 10.04
CA ALA A 344 -17.58 0.15 9.10
C ALA A 344 -17.71 -0.92 8.02
N ALA A 345 -17.99 -2.17 8.39
CA ALA A 345 -18.18 -3.27 7.45
C ALA A 345 -19.39 -3.05 6.51
N ALA A 346 -20.53 -2.58 7.04
CA ALA A 346 -21.71 -2.34 6.20
C ALA A 346 -21.49 -1.18 5.21
N ARG A 347 -20.85 -0.09 5.66
CA ARG A 347 -20.60 1.10 4.83
C ARG A 347 -19.45 0.93 3.84
N SER A 348 -18.53 -0.02 4.07
CA SER A 348 -17.43 -0.30 3.16
C SER A 348 -17.86 -1.15 1.97
N MET A 349 -18.95 -1.92 2.08
CA MET A 349 -19.44 -2.78 1.01
C MET A 349 -19.83 -1.96 -0.23
N VAL A 350 -19.33 -2.40 -1.38
CA VAL A 350 -19.53 -1.75 -2.67
C VAL A 350 -20.39 -2.63 -3.56
N LEU A 351 -21.55 -2.12 -3.94
CA LEU A 351 -22.39 -2.77 -4.94
C LEU A 351 -21.80 -2.52 -6.34
N LEU A 352 -21.12 -3.52 -6.89
CA LEU A 352 -20.44 -3.42 -8.18
C LEU A 352 -21.41 -3.54 -9.35
N LYS A 353 -22.44 -4.38 -9.21
CA LYS A 353 -23.52 -4.58 -10.20
C LYS A 353 -24.81 -4.98 -9.49
N ASN A 354 -25.96 -4.52 -10.00
CA ASN A 354 -27.27 -4.98 -9.56
C ASN A 354 -28.35 -4.73 -10.63
N ASP A 355 -28.95 -5.80 -11.14
CA ASP A 355 -30.01 -5.80 -12.14
C ASP A 355 -31.40 -5.98 -11.47
N GLY A 356 -31.53 -5.54 -10.22
CA GLY A 356 -32.78 -5.56 -9.44
C GLY A 356 -32.99 -6.79 -8.56
N LEU A 357 -31.97 -7.65 -8.39
CA LEU A 357 -32.04 -8.78 -7.46
C LEU A 357 -31.93 -8.34 -6.00
N LEU A 358 -31.10 -7.34 -5.72
CA LEU A 358 -30.93 -6.77 -4.38
C LEU A 358 -31.73 -5.44 -4.23
N PRO A 359 -32.28 -5.15 -3.03
CA PRO A 359 -32.23 -5.96 -1.82
C PRO A 359 -33.17 -7.18 -1.85
N LEU A 360 -32.85 -8.20 -1.07
CA LEU A 360 -33.66 -9.41 -0.90
C LEU A 360 -34.93 -9.12 -0.10
N SER A 361 -36.03 -9.75 -0.47
CA SER A 361 -37.33 -9.61 0.18
C SER A 361 -37.74 -10.92 0.87
N PRO A 362 -37.96 -10.92 2.20
CA PRO A 362 -38.41 -12.12 2.92
C PRO A 362 -39.91 -12.42 2.68
N PRO A 363 -40.37 -13.67 2.87
CA PRO A 363 -39.56 -14.85 3.18
C PRO A 363 -38.74 -15.30 1.96
N VAL A 364 -37.49 -15.72 2.19
CA VAL A 364 -36.56 -16.20 1.16
C VAL A 364 -35.70 -17.31 1.75
N GLY A 365 -35.55 -18.43 1.05
CA GLY A 365 -34.57 -19.47 1.35
C GLY A 365 -33.25 -19.20 0.62
N ILE A 366 -32.14 -19.18 1.35
CA ILE A 366 -30.83 -18.84 0.79
C ILE A 366 -29.88 -20.05 0.84
N ALA A 367 -29.26 -20.35 -0.30
CA ALA A 367 -28.05 -21.17 -0.35
C ALA A 367 -26.82 -20.27 -0.19
N VAL A 368 -26.09 -20.41 0.91
CA VAL A 368 -24.76 -19.81 1.05
C VAL A 368 -23.72 -20.77 0.52
N ILE A 369 -22.94 -20.34 -0.47
CA ILE A 369 -22.03 -21.21 -1.20
C ILE A 369 -20.63 -20.61 -1.27
N GLY A 370 -19.59 -21.43 -1.16
CA GLY A 370 -18.21 -21.04 -1.43
C GLY A 370 -17.28 -21.14 -0.21
N PRO A 371 -15.95 -21.18 -0.45
CA PRO A 371 -14.95 -21.40 0.60
C PRO A 371 -14.89 -20.28 1.65
N LEU A 372 -15.42 -19.09 1.34
CA LEU A 372 -15.48 -17.95 2.25
C LEU A 372 -16.87 -17.74 2.88
N GLY A 373 -17.83 -18.64 2.62
CA GLY A 373 -19.20 -18.51 3.10
C GLY A 373 -19.36 -18.76 4.60
N ASP A 374 -18.47 -19.55 5.20
CA ASP A 374 -18.53 -19.93 6.61
C ASP A 374 -17.18 -19.77 7.35
N THR A 375 -16.41 -18.75 6.97
CA THR A 375 -15.13 -18.45 7.62
C THR A 375 -14.83 -16.96 7.50
N LEU A 376 -14.05 -16.44 8.45
CA LEU A 376 -13.41 -15.14 8.38
C LEU A 376 -11.90 -15.34 8.38
N MET A 377 -11.19 -14.53 7.60
CA MET A 377 -9.73 -14.61 7.49
C MET A 377 -9.07 -13.57 8.39
N GLU A 378 -7.99 -13.98 9.03
CA GLU A 378 -7.01 -13.11 9.69
C GLU A 378 -5.83 -12.87 8.74
N ASP A 379 -5.15 -11.74 8.91
CA ASP A 379 -3.95 -11.37 8.17
C ASP A 379 -2.77 -11.06 9.13
N TRP A 380 -1.62 -10.63 8.62
CA TRP A 380 -0.42 -10.39 9.45
C TRP A 380 -0.53 -9.17 10.37
N TYR A 381 -1.44 -8.25 10.05
CA TYR A 381 -1.66 -6.99 10.74
C TYR A 381 -3.05 -6.93 11.41
N SER A 382 -3.68 -8.09 11.61
CA SER A 382 -4.89 -8.25 12.42
C SER A 382 -4.58 -8.67 13.87
N GLY A 383 -5.49 -8.33 14.78
CA GLY A 383 -5.56 -8.99 16.10
C GLY A 383 -6.17 -10.38 15.99
N THR A 384 -6.23 -11.12 17.10
CA THR A 384 -7.03 -12.34 17.14
C THR A 384 -8.50 -11.96 17.22
N LEU A 385 -9.35 -12.56 16.39
CA LEU A 385 -10.80 -12.34 16.43
C LEU A 385 -11.38 -12.75 17.80
N PRO A 386 -12.00 -11.83 18.57
CA PRO A 386 -12.64 -12.17 19.84
C PRO A 386 -13.88 -13.07 19.64
N TYR A 387 -14.51 -12.93 18.47
CA TYR A 387 -15.56 -13.76 17.92
C TYR A 387 -15.60 -13.54 16.39
N ALA A 388 -16.31 -14.39 15.67
CA ALA A 388 -16.47 -14.30 14.22
C ALA A 388 -17.95 -14.49 13.85
N VAL A 389 -18.50 -13.57 13.05
CA VAL A 389 -19.82 -13.73 12.43
C VAL A 389 -19.62 -13.93 10.93
N THR A 390 -19.75 -15.16 10.46
CA THR A 390 -19.54 -15.51 9.04
C THR A 390 -20.72 -15.06 8.17
N ALA A 391 -20.56 -15.07 6.84
CA ALA A 391 -21.68 -14.79 5.94
C ALA A 391 -22.87 -15.74 6.18
N ARG A 392 -22.59 -17.03 6.40
CA ARG A 392 -23.60 -18.01 6.79
C ARG A 392 -24.29 -17.62 8.09
N ASP A 393 -23.55 -17.31 9.14
CA ASP A 393 -24.12 -17.01 10.45
C ASP A 393 -25.03 -15.77 10.40
N GLY A 394 -24.58 -14.72 9.71
CA GLY A 394 -25.36 -13.49 9.51
C GLY A 394 -26.68 -13.73 8.76
N LEU A 395 -26.65 -14.54 7.69
CA LEU A 395 -27.84 -14.84 6.89
C LEU A 395 -28.79 -15.83 7.58
N ALA A 396 -28.25 -16.84 8.28
CA ALA A 396 -29.03 -17.77 9.09
C ALA A 396 -29.78 -17.07 10.22
N GLY A 397 -29.25 -15.94 10.72
CA GLY A 397 -29.95 -15.07 11.68
C GLY A 397 -31.17 -14.33 11.09
N ARG A 398 -31.35 -14.32 9.76
CA ARG A 398 -32.43 -13.59 9.07
C ARG A 398 -33.44 -14.51 8.39
N CYS A 399 -32.98 -15.62 7.80
CA CYS A 399 -33.85 -16.50 7.03
C CYS A 399 -33.35 -17.96 7.01
N ALA A 400 -34.18 -18.86 6.46
CA ALA A 400 -33.79 -20.24 6.22
C ALA A 400 -32.55 -20.26 5.31
N THR A 401 -31.47 -20.85 5.83
CA THR A 401 -30.16 -20.82 5.19
C THR A 401 -29.54 -22.21 5.23
N GLU A 402 -29.10 -22.68 4.06
CA GLU A 402 -28.28 -23.89 3.93
C GLU A 402 -26.92 -23.54 3.36
N PHE A 403 -25.89 -24.27 3.75
CA PHE A 403 -24.50 -23.98 3.37
C PHE A 403 -23.85 -25.13 2.60
N ARG A 404 -23.07 -24.79 1.57
CA ARG A 404 -22.11 -25.68 0.91
C ARG A 404 -20.81 -24.94 0.61
N GLU A 405 -19.69 -25.46 1.11
CA GLU A 405 -18.38 -24.85 0.85
C GLU A 405 -17.98 -24.92 -0.64
N GLY A 406 -18.48 -25.90 -1.39
CA GLY A 406 -18.31 -25.98 -2.85
C GLY A 406 -16.93 -26.46 -3.31
N VAL A 407 -16.08 -26.95 -2.40
CA VAL A 407 -14.78 -27.55 -2.71
C VAL A 407 -14.89 -29.04 -3.03
N ASP A 408 -13.98 -29.52 -3.87
CA ASP A 408 -13.90 -30.94 -4.22
C ASP A 408 -13.38 -31.76 -3.04
N ARG A 409 -13.92 -32.98 -2.92
CA ARG A 409 -13.37 -34.00 -2.03
C ARG A 409 -12.75 -35.10 -2.86
N VAL A 410 -11.52 -35.45 -2.52
CA VAL A 410 -10.73 -36.47 -3.23
C VAL A 410 -10.15 -37.49 -2.25
N ALA A 411 -9.90 -38.70 -2.74
CA ALA A 411 -8.92 -39.59 -2.13
C ALA A 411 -7.59 -39.47 -2.87
N LEU A 412 -6.49 -39.36 -2.13
CA LEU A 412 -5.16 -39.30 -2.72
C LEU A 412 -4.61 -40.72 -2.88
N GLY A 413 -4.67 -41.26 -4.10
CA GLY A 413 -4.09 -42.57 -4.42
C GLY A 413 -2.57 -42.49 -4.48
N VAL A 414 -1.89 -43.54 -4.01
CA VAL A 414 -0.42 -43.67 -4.01
C VAL A 414 -0.03 -45.13 -4.17
N ALA A 415 1.22 -45.41 -4.53
CA ALA A 415 1.71 -46.79 -4.61
C ALA A 415 1.46 -47.53 -3.28
N GLY A 416 0.65 -48.60 -3.33
CA GLY A 416 0.30 -49.40 -2.14
C GLY A 416 -0.92 -48.92 -1.36
N GLY A 417 -1.77 -48.04 -1.91
CA GLY A 417 -3.07 -47.68 -1.33
C GLY A 417 -3.41 -46.20 -1.50
N HIS A 418 -3.72 -45.55 -0.38
CA HIS A 418 -4.06 -44.13 -0.33
C HIS A 418 -3.21 -43.42 0.71
N VAL A 419 -3.13 -42.10 0.61
CA VAL A 419 -2.66 -41.26 1.70
C VAL A 419 -3.74 -41.25 2.78
N THR A 420 -3.34 -41.48 4.03
CA THR A 420 -4.19 -41.49 5.20
C THR A 420 -3.80 -40.38 6.18
N ALA A 421 -4.80 -39.73 6.75
CA ALA A 421 -4.65 -38.70 7.78
C ALA A 421 -5.20 -39.19 9.13
N SER A 422 -4.74 -38.57 10.22
CA SER A 422 -5.26 -38.87 11.56
C SER A 422 -6.59 -38.16 11.82
N ASP A 423 -7.47 -38.81 12.57
CA ASP A 423 -8.69 -38.21 13.12
C ASP A 423 -8.46 -37.52 14.47
N ASP A 424 -7.23 -37.53 15.01
CA ASP A 424 -6.88 -36.78 16.21
C ASP A 424 -6.91 -35.27 15.94
N SER A 425 -7.52 -34.51 16.85
CA SER A 425 -7.56 -33.05 16.81
C SER A 425 -6.19 -32.37 16.79
N ALA A 426 -5.16 -33.02 17.35
CA ALA A 426 -3.77 -32.55 17.34
C ALA A 426 -3.02 -32.89 16.04
N GLY A 427 -3.63 -33.71 15.17
CA GLY A 427 -3.01 -34.20 13.95
C GLY A 427 -1.91 -35.24 14.19
N ALA A 428 -1.49 -35.90 13.11
CA ALA A 428 -0.34 -36.81 13.11
C ALA A 428 0.30 -36.87 11.72
N PRO A 429 1.49 -37.50 11.57
CA PRO A 429 2.09 -37.72 10.25
C PRO A 429 1.15 -38.43 9.28
N LEU A 430 1.01 -37.87 8.08
CA LEU A 430 0.30 -38.51 6.98
C LEU A 430 1.07 -39.76 6.54
N ARG A 431 0.34 -40.81 6.16
CA ARG A 431 0.93 -42.12 5.80
C ARG A 431 0.37 -42.67 4.50
N ALA A 432 1.16 -43.46 3.79
CA ALA A 432 0.69 -44.27 2.67
C ALA A 432 0.27 -45.65 3.17
N GLY A 433 -0.93 -46.12 2.78
CA GLY A 433 -1.36 -47.49 3.06
C GLY A 433 -2.83 -47.76 2.73
N HIS A 434 -3.28 -48.96 3.07
CA HIS A 434 -4.68 -49.35 2.94
C HIS A 434 -5.43 -49.06 4.24
N GLY A 435 -6.15 -47.95 4.28
CA GLY A 435 -7.03 -47.60 5.40
C GLY A 435 -8.26 -48.51 5.48
N SER A 436 -8.70 -48.86 6.68
CA SER A 436 -9.97 -49.59 6.89
C SER A 436 -11.20 -48.69 6.84
N ASP A 437 -11.04 -47.39 7.13
CA ASP A 437 -12.07 -46.37 7.00
C ASP A 437 -11.70 -45.45 5.83
N PRO A 438 -12.52 -45.39 4.76
CA PRO A 438 -12.25 -44.53 3.61
C PRO A 438 -12.24 -43.04 3.97
N ARG A 439 -12.90 -42.60 5.04
CA ARG A 439 -12.93 -41.17 5.44
C ARG A 439 -11.56 -40.65 5.86
N LEU A 440 -10.68 -41.54 6.33
CA LEU A 440 -9.30 -41.20 6.69
C LEU A 440 -8.43 -40.95 5.45
N THR A 441 -8.91 -41.31 4.26
CA THR A 441 -8.20 -41.10 2.99
C THR A 441 -8.69 -39.88 2.23
N TRP A 442 -9.71 -39.18 2.74
CA TRP A 442 -10.37 -38.08 2.07
C TRP A 442 -9.79 -36.73 2.45
N PHE A 443 -9.61 -35.89 1.44
CA PHE A 443 -9.14 -34.51 1.56
C PHE A 443 -10.07 -33.58 0.79
N ASP A 444 -10.45 -32.47 1.41
CA ASP A 444 -11.05 -31.35 0.70
C ASP A 444 -9.93 -30.52 0.05
N VAL A 445 -10.11 -30.12 -1.21
CA VAL A 445 -9.09 -29.44 -2.02
C VAL A 445 -9.51 -27.99 -2.27
N PHE A 446 -8.71 -27.05 -1.76
CA PHE A 446 -8.91 -25.62 -1.94
C PHE A 446 -7.94 -25.11 -3.01
N ASP A 447 -8.47 -24.55 -4.09
CA ASP A 447 -7.69 -23.79 -5.08
C ASP A 447 -7.81 -22.29 -4.76
N TRP A 448 -6.68 -21.72 -4.36
CA TRP A 448 -6.56 -20.30 -4.07
C TRP A 448 -6.03 -19.52 -5.28
N GLY A 449 -5.80 -20.13 -6.43
CA GLY A 449 -5.27 -19.46 -7.62
C GLY A 449 -3.74 -19.35 -7.60
N GLY A 450 -3.16 -18.92 -8.72
CA GLY A 450 -1.69 -18.90 -8.89
C GLY A 450 -1.02 -20.28 -8.79
N GLY A 451 -1.81 -21.36 -8.88
CA GLY A 451 -1.36 -22.74 -8.65
C GLY A 451 -1.34 -23.17 -7.18
N ALA A 452 -1.61 -22.28 -6.23
CA ALA A 452 -1.56 -22.57 -4.81
C ALA A 452 -2.80 -23.35 -4.34
N HIS A 453 -2.57 -24.58 -3.88
CA HIS A 453 -3.61 -25.44 -3.32
C HIS A 453 -3.39 -25.71 -1.84
N ALA A 454 -4.46 -25.76 -1.07
CA ALA A 454 -4.44 -26.25 0.30
C ALA A 454 -5.28 -27.52 0.43
N LEU A 455 -4.84 -28.46 1.26
CA LEU A 455 -5.52 -29.74 1.49
C LEU A 455 -6.03 -29.77 2.93
N ARG A 456 -7.31 -30.06 3.13
CA ARG A 456 -7.89 -30.25 4.46
C ARG A 456 -8.29 -31.70 4.66
N ALA A 457 -7.72 -32.36 5.65
CA ALA A 457 -8.07 -33.73 5.99
C ALA A 457 -9.50 -33.79 6.52
N VAL A 458 -10.34 -34.61 5.90
CA VAL A 458 -11.75 -34.78 6.32
C VAL A 458 -11.84 -35.49 7.67
N ALA A 459 -10.81 -36.28 8.02
CA ALA A 459 -10.72 -37.03 9.26
C ALA A 459 -10.88 -36.17 10.52
N ASN A 460 -10.28 -34.98 10.55
CA ASN A 460 -10.29 -34.07 11.71
C ASN A 460 -10.59 -32.60 11.36
N GLY A 461 -10.80 -32.27 10.08
CA GLY A 461 -11.06 -30.91 9.62
C GLY A 461 -9.84 -29.97 9.65
N ARG A 462 -8.61 -30.51 9.78
CA ARG A 462 -7.37 -29.72 9.81
C ARG A 462 -6.66 -29.71 8.47
N TYR A 463 -5.95 -28.62 8.19
CA TYR A 463 -5.14 -28.46 7.00
C TYR A 463 -3.83 -29.24 7.11
N VAL A 464 -3.43 -29.81 5.99
CA VAL A 464 -2.14 -30.46 5.81
C VAL A 464 -1.06 -29.37 5.82
N SER A 465 -0.07 -29.53 6.68
CA SER A 465 1.07 -28.66 6.84
C SER A 465 2.38 -29.45 6.77
N VAL A 466 3.49 -28.77 6.52
CA VAL A 466 4.82 -29.36 6.60
C VAL A 466 5.49 -28.95 7.91
N GLY A 467 5.87 -29.94 8.74
CA GLY A 467 6.65 -29.73 9.96
C GLY A 467 8.10 -29.35 9.68
N ASP A 468 8.82 -28.86 10.68
CA ASP A 468 10.25 -28.49 10.54
C ASP A 468 11.16 -29.65 10.11
N ASP A 469 10.76 -30.89 10.39
CA ASP A 469 11.46 -32.10 9.97
C ASP A 469 11.06 -32.57 8.56
N GLY A 470 10.28 -31.77 7.84
CA GLY A 470 9.77 -32.01 6.50
C GLY A 470 8.60 -32.99 6.44
N VAL A 471 8.04 -33.44 7.57
CA VAL A 471 6.89 -34.37 7.60
C VAL A 471 5.60 -33.63 7.31
N LEU A 472 4.73 -34.27 6.53
CA LEU A 472 3.38 -33.76 6.35
C LEU A 472 2.49 -34.21 7.52
N VAL A 473 1.82 -33.26 8.16
CA VAL A 473 0.91 -33.45 9.30
C VAL A 473 -0.43 -32.71 9.07
N ASN A 474 -1.53 -33.18 9.65
CA ASN A 474 -2.85 -32.53 9.54
C ASN A 474 -3.29 -31.88 10.86
N ASP A 475 -2.66 -30.77 11.22
CA ASP A 475 -2.78 -30.14 12.55
C ASP A 475 -3.16 -28.65 12.53
N GLN A 476 -3.19 -28.00 11.36
CA GLN A 476 -3.42 -26.55 11.26
C GLN A 476 -4.90 -26.20 11.04
N SER A 477 -5.33 -25.04 11.55
CA SER A 477 -6.66 -24.47 11.28
C SER A 477 -6.83 -23.93 9.87
N GLY A 478 -5.74 -23.55 9.21
CA GLY A 478 -5.73 -22.96 7.88
C GLY A 478 -4.33 -22.53 7.46
N PRO A 479 -4.17 -22.04 6.23
CA PRO A 479 -2.96 -21.34 5.79
C PRO A 479 -2.68 -20.10 6.65
N GLY A 480 -1.46 -19.94 7.13
CA GLY A 480 -1.07 -18.79 7.95
C GLY A 480 0.38 -18.85 8.43
N GLY A 481 0.73 -17.93 9.33
CA GLY A 481 2.10 -17.75 9.83
C GLY A 481 2.98 -16.90 8.90
N TRP A 482 4.22 -16.65 9.33
CA TRP A 482 5.20 -15.87 8.54
C TRP A 482 5.67 -16.63 7.29
N GLU A 483 5.88 -17.93 7.42
CA GLU A 483 6.07 -18.84 6.30
C GLU A 483 4.82 -19.72 6.22
N VAL A 484 4.09 -19.62 5.11
CA VAL A 484 2.87 -20.41 4.92
C VAL A 484 3.25 -21.83 4.51
N ARG A 485 2.97 -22.79 5.39
CA ARG A 485 3.41 -24.19 5.26
C ARG A 485 2.31 -25.17 4.82
N GLN A 486 1.15 -24.63 4.44
CA GLN A 486 -0.07 -25.39 4.17
C GLN A 486 -0.42 -25.43 2.67
N THR A 487 0.48 -24.92 1.81
CA THR A 487 0.21 -24.72 0.39
C THR A 487 1.14 -25.52 -0.51
N PHE A 488 0.56 -26.06 -1.58
CA PHE A 488 1.21 -27.00 -2.50
C PHE A 488 0.87 -26.65 -3.95
N LEU A 489 1.84 -26.82 -4.83
CA LEU A 489 1.65 -26.91 -6.28
C LEU A 489 1.35 -28.36 -6.64
N LEU A 490 0.41 -28.57 -7.56
CA LEU A 490 0.05 -29.86 -8.12
C LEU A 490 0.73 -29.98 -9.50
N ASP A 491 1.93 -30.53 -9.51
CA ASP A 491 2.72 -30.68 -10.74
C ASP A 491 2.26 -31.94 -11.50
N GLU A 492 1.66 -31.77 -12.68
CA GLU A 492 1.21 -32.87 -13.53
C GLU A 492 2.37 -33.77 -13.99
N ARG A 493 2.15 -35.08 -14.00
CA ARG A 493 3.11 -36.10 -14.45
C ARG A 493 2.48 -37.03 -15.50
N PRO A 494 3.29 -37.77 -16.28
CA PRO A 494 2.77 -38.72 -17.26
C PRO A 494 1.77 -39.71 -16.66
N ARG A 495 0.89 -40.26 -17.51
CA ARG A 495 -0.13 -41.26 -17.14
C ARG A 495 -1.16 -40.80 -16.11
N GLY A 496 -1.42 -39.48 -16.03
CA GLY A 496 -2.48 -38.92 -15.18
C GLY A 496 -2.16 -38.97 -13.68
N THR A 497 -0.88 -39.01 -13.33
CA THR A 497 -0.40 -38.86 -11.94
C THR A 497 0.06 -37.43 -11.72
N LEU A 498 0.24 -37.03 -10.46
CA LEU A 498 0.81 -35.75 -10.08
C LEU A 498 1.85 -35.91 -8.98
N ALA A 499 2.69 -34.89 -8.82
CA ALA A 499 3.50 -34.70 -7.62
C ALA A 499 3.04 -33.45 -6.88
N LEU A 500 3.05 -33.52 -5.56
CA LEU A 500 2.85 -32.34 -4.72
C LEU A 500 4.20 -31.70 -4.43
N ARG A 501 4.31 -30.41 -4.72
CA ARG A 501 5.48 -29.60 -4.39
C ARG A 501 5.08 -28.52 -3.39
N HIS A 502 5.72 -28.52 -2.24
CA HIS A 502 5.46 -27.53 -1.20
C HIS A 502 5.96 -26.15 -1.64
N ILE A 503 5.12 -25.13 -1.53
CA ILE A 503 5.41 -23.81 -2.10
C ILE A 503 6.57 -23.13 -1.38
N ALA A 504 6.51 -23.03 -0.04
CA ALA A 504 7.50 -22.27 0.71
C ALA A 504 8.92 -22.84 0.60
N THR A 505 9.07 -24.17 0.49
CA THR A 505 10.40 -24.81 0.46
C THR A 505 10.83 -25.30 -0.92
N GLY A 506 9.92 -25.38 -1.89
CA GLY A 506 10.16 -25.99 -3.20
C GLY A 506 10.36 -27.51 -3.18
N GLY A 507 10.29 -28.16 -2.01
CA GLY A 507 10.48 -29.59 -1.85
C GLY A 507 9.28 -30.40 -2.37
N HIS A 508 9.54 -31.58 -2.94
CA HIS A 508 8.50 -32.49 -3.39
C HIS A 508 8.11 -33.47 -2.29
N VAL A 509 6.84 -33.88 -2.26
CA VAL A 509 6.35 -34.90 -1.32
C VAL A 509 6.75 -36.29 -1.82
N ARG A 510 7.33 -37.12 -0.93
CA ARG A 510 7.61 -38.54 -1.15
C ARG A 510 7.04 -39.41 -0.04
N VAL A 511 6.92 -40.70 -0.32
CA VAL A 511 6.65 -41.73 0.71
C VAL A 511 7.98 -42.24 1.24
N ALA A 512 8.23 -42.07 2.54
CA ALA A 512 9.41 -42.58 3.22
C ALA A 512 9.30 -44.10 3.47
N ALA A 513 10.42 -44.74 3.84
CA ALA A 513 10.48 -46.18 4.07
C ALA A 513 9.57 -46.67 5.21
N ASP A 514 9.25 -45.80 6.18
CA ASP A 514 8.31 -46.06 7.27
C ASP A 514 6.84 -45.78 6.90
N GLY A 515 6.59 -45.48 5.62
CA GLY A 515 5.29 -45.14 5.06
C GLY A 515 4.85 -43.69 5.29
N THR A 516 5.62 -42.85 5.98
CA THR A 516 5.24 -41.44 6.21
C THR A 516 5.42 -40.57 4.97
N LEU A 517 4.57 -39.57 4.79
CA LEU A 517 4.75 -38.55 3.75
C LEU A 517 5.70 -37.46 4.25
N ARG A 518 6.77 -37.20 3.50
CA ARG A 518 7.78 -36.19 3.84
C ARG A 518 8.31 -35.48 2.61
N LEU A 519 8.91 -34.31 2.79
CA LEU A 519 9.60 -33.60 1.73
C LEU A 519 10.90 -34.28 1.29
N THR A 520 11.24 -34.09 0.03
CA THR A 520 12.53 -34.41 -0.60
C THR A 520 12.93 -33.29 -1.55
N GLY A 521 14.23 -32.99 -1.60
CA GLY A 521 14.78 -32.05 -2.59
C GLY A 521 14.98 -32.67 -3.98
N ASP A 522 14.84 -33.99 -4.10
CA ASP A 522 14.96 -34.74 -5.35
C ASP A 522 13.57 -34.90 -6.03
N PRO A 523 13.30 -34.22 -7.16
CA PRO A 523 12.02 -34.33 -7.87
C PRO A 523 11.73 -35.74 -8.42
N ASP A 524 12.75 -36.53 -8.72
CA ASP A 524 12.57 -37.88 -9.26
C ASP A 524 12.11 -38.87 -8.18
N ALA A 525 12.39 -38.56 -6.90
CA ALA A 525 11.93 -39.31 -5.75
C ALA A 525 10.50 -38.93 -5.29
N ALA A 526 9.83 -37.99 -5.95
CA ALA A 526 8.48 -37.57 -5.58
C ALA A 526 7.48 -38.73 -5.74
N ALA A 527 6.52 -38.79 -4.82
CA ALA A 527 5.42 -39.74 -4.91
C ALA A 527 4.56 -39.46 -6.14
N ALA A 528 4.24 -40.51 -6.90
CA ALA A 528 3.24 -40.45 -7.96
C ALA A 528 1.86 -40.60 -7.34
N LEU A 529 1.10 -39.50 -7.27
CA LEU A 529 -0.23 -39.44 -6.67
C LEU A 529 -1.32 -39.40 -7.73
N THR A 530 -2.49 -39.90 -7.39
CA THR A 530 -3.73 -39.71 -8.18
C THR A 530 -4.77 -38.97 -7.34
N LEU A 531 -5.48 -38.02 -7.95
CA LEU A 531 -6.67 -37.39 -7.37
C LEU A 531 -7.88 -38.22 -7.77
N GLU A 532 -8.40 -39.04 -6.85
CA GLU A 532 -9.59 -39.86 -7.08
C GLU A 532 -10.83 -39.10 -6.58
N PRO A 533 -11.76 -38.68 -7.45
CA PRO A 533 -12.92 -37.89 -7.03
C PRO A 533 -13.82 -38.70 -6.08
N VAL A 534 -14.16 -38.11 -4.93
CA VAL A 534 -15.12 -38.66 -3.96
C VAL A 534 -16.42 -37.85 -3.98
N ARG A 535 -16.30 -36.52 -4.07
CA ARG A 535 -17.42 -35.59 -4.22
C ARG A 535 -16.99 -34.42 -5.08
N ASP A 536 -17.83 -34.11 -6.07
CA ASP A 536 -17.72 -32.91 -6.91
C ASP A 536 -18.39 -31.75 -6.16
N GLY A 537 -17.59 -30.79 -5.71
CA GLY A 537 -18.04 -29.68 -4.89
C GLY A 537 -18.94 -28.71 -5.66
N ALA A 538 -18.61 -28.46 -6.92
CA ALA A 538 -19.37 -27.57 -7.79
C ALA A 538 -20.76 -28.14 -8.10
N ARG A 539 -20.84 -29.44 -8.38
CA ARG A 539 -22.11 -30.12 -8.61
C ARG A 539 -23.01 -30.10 -7.37
N ASP A 540 -22.48 -30.42 -6.20
CA ASP A 540 -23.27 -30.44 -4.96
C ASP A 540 -23.80 -29.04 -4.61
N ALA A 541 -22.95 -28.02 -4.76
CA ALA A 541 -23.35 -26.63 -4.59
C ALA A 541 -24.45 -26.20 -5.58
N ALA A 542 -24.35 -26.63 -6.84
CA ALA A 542 -25.38 -26.38 -7.85
C ALA A 542 -26.72 -27.07 -7.51
N GLU A 543 -26.69 -28.29 -6.96
CA GLU A 543 -27.88 -29.00 -6.48
C GLU A 543 -28.56 -28.24 -5.32
N LEU A 544 -27.78 -27.71 -4.36
CA LEU A 544 -28.34 -26.85 -3.30
C LEU A 544 -28.91 -25.54 -3.85
N ALA A 545 -28.18 -24.90 -4.79
CA ALA A 545 -28.61 -23.65 -5.40
C ALA A 545 -29.96 -23.81 -6.13
N ALA A 546 -30.14 -24.91 -6.86
CA ALA A 546 -31.39 -25.23 -7.54
C ALA A 546 -32.58 -25.43 -6.59
N ALA A 547 -32.31 -25.86 -5.35
CA ALA A 547 -33.32 -26.08 -4.31
C ALA A 547 -33.65 -24.82 -3.50
N SER A 548 -32.94 -23.70 -3.71
CA SER A 548 -33.06 -22.46 -2.94
C SER A 548 -33.64 -21.31 -3.78
N ASP A 549 -34.25 -20.31 -3.14
CA ASP A 549 -34.83 -19.15 -3.84
C ASP A 549 -33.74 -18.21 -4.41
N VAL A 550 -32.62 -18.11 -3.70
CA VAL A 550 -31.46 -17.29 -4.04
C VAL A 550 -30.18 -18.03 -3.64
N ALA A 551 -29.16 -17.97 -4.50
CA ALA A 551 -27.81 -18.41 -4.15
C ALA A 551 -26.93 -17.19 -3.83
N VAL A 552 -26.32 -17.16 -2.65
CA VAL A 552 -25.31 -16.18 -2.25
C VAL A 552 -23.96 -16.88 -2.26
N VAL A 553 -23.16 -16.60 -3.28
CA VAL A 553 -21.87 -17.24 -3.52
C VAL A 553 -20.76 -16.32 -3.01
N VAL A 554 -20.02 -16.75 -1.98
CA VAL A 554 -18.99 -15.96 -1.30
C VAL A 554 -17.60 -16.47 -1.71
N LEU A 555 -16.92 -15.70 -2.56
CA LEU A 555 -15.65 -16.05 -3.21
C LEU A 555 -14.63 -14.92 -3.03
N GLY A 556 -13.38 -15.17 -3.37
CA GLY A 556 -12.34 -14.16 -3.29
C GLY A 556 -10.97 -14.75 -3.06
N ASP A 557 -10.17 -14.06 -2.25
CA ASP A 557 -8.79 -14.37 -1.99
C ASP A 557 -8.57 -14.81 -0.52
N HIS A 558 -7.42 -15.43 -0.26
CA HIS A 558 -6.94 -15.70 1.08
C HIS A 558 -5.78 -14.74 1.36
N PRO A 559 -5.83 -13.91 2.42
CA PRO A 559 -4.86 -12.82 2.61
C PRO A 559 -3.45 -13.35 2.86
N MET A 560 -3.30 -14.57 3.38
CA MET A 560 -1.98 -15.22 3.55
C MET A 560 -1.42 -15.90 2.30
N ILE A 561 -2.17 -15.98 1.19
CA ILE A 561 -1.75 -16.70 -0.02
C ILE A 561 -1.69 -15.76 -1.23
N ASN A 562 -2.71 -14.95 -1.41
CA ASN A 562 -3.00 -14.29 -2.68
C ASN A 562 -2.47 -12.86 -2.77
N GLY A 563 -1.32 -12.62 -2.15
CA GLY A 563 -0.76 -11.29 -1.95
C GLY A 563 -0.67 -11.00 -0.45
N ARG A 564 0.55 -10.90 0.05
CA ARG A 564 0.85 -10.49 1.43
C ARG A 564 2.20 -9.79 1.45
N GLU A 565 2.57 -9.24 2.60
CA GLU A 565 3.96 -8.86 2.80
C GLU A 565 4.91 -10.05 2.47
N THR A 566 6.01 -9.76 1.78
CA THR A 566 6.97 -10.69 1.13
C THR A 566 6.52 -11.37 -0.17
N GLU A 567 5.26 -11.24 -0.61
CA GLU A 567 4.73 -11.97 -1.77
C GLU A 567 3.73 -11.14 -2.59
N ASP A 568 4.14 -10.73 -3.80
CA ASP A 568 3.23 -10.08 -4.76
C ASP A 568 2.41 -11.10 -5.56
N ARG A 569 1.31 -10.64 -6.16
CA ARG A 569 0.44 -11.42 -7.02
C ARG A 569 1.00 -11.49 -8.44
N GLY A 570 0.83 -12.64 -9.09
CA GLY A 570 1.13 -12.80 -10.52
C GLY A 570 0.00 -12.38 -11.48
N ASP A 571 -1.25 -12.39 -11.01
CA ASP A 571 -2.45 -12.10 -11.82
C ASP A 571 -3.57 -11.49 -10.96
N LEU A 572 -4.64 -11.02 -11.61
CA LEU A 572 -5.84 -10.47 -11.00
C LEU A 572 -7.06 -11.42 -11.03
N GLY A 573 -6.95 -12.59 -11.67
CA GLY A 573 -8.06 -13.53 -11.84
C GLY A 573 -8.62 -14.07 -10.52
N LEU A 574 -9.89 -14.44 -10.54
CA LEU A 574 -10.48 -15.29 -9.51
C LEU A 574 -9.88 -16.71 -9.64
N PRO A 575 -9.68 -17.45 -8.54
CA PRO A 575 -9.16 -18.82 -8.63
C PRO A 575 -10.01 -19.71 -9.57
N PRO A 576 -9.38 -20.50 -10.46
CA PRO A 576 -10.10 -21.29 -11.45
C PRO A 576 -11.21 -22.17 -10.89
N ALA A 577 -10.99 -22.88 -9.78
CA ALA A 577 -12.03 -23.71 -9.17
C ALA A 577 -13.20 -22.88 -8.61
N GLN A 578 -12.91 -21.70 -8.05
CA GLN A 578 -13.94 -20.78 -7.56
C GLN A 578 -14.79 -20.23 -8.72
N GLU A 579 -14.17 -19.89 -9.86
CA GLU A 579 -14.92 -19.46 -11.05
C GLU A 579 -15.78 -20.61 -11.62
N ALA A 580 -15.25 -21.84 -11.65
CA ALA A 580 -16.00 -23.02 -12.07
C ALA A 580 -17.22 -23.29 -11.17
N LEU A 581 -17.04 -23.20 -9.85
CA LEU A 581 -18.11 -23.27 -8.85
C LEU A 581 -19.20 -22.23 -9.12
N LEU A 582 -18.81 -20.95 -9.30
CA LEU A 582 -19.74 -19.87 -9.58
C LEU A 582 -20.57 -20.12 -10.84
N ARG A 583 -19.91 -20.56 -11.92
CA ARG A 583 -20.56 -20.88 -13.20
C ARG A 583 -21.58 -22.00 -13.05
N ALA A 584 -21.24 -23.07 -12.33
CA ALA A 584 -22.13 -24.20 -12.07
C ALA A 584 -23.37 -23.77 -11.24
N VAL A 585 -23.15 -22.99 -10.18
CA VAL A 585 -24.21 -22.47 -9.32
C VAL A 585 -25.15 -21.55 -10.07
N HIS A 586 -24.62 -20.60 -10.84
CA HIS A 586 -25.45 -19.68 -11.62
C HIS A 586 -26.26 -20.39 -12.71
N ALA A 587 -25.67 -21.41 -13.35
CA ALA A 587 -26.39 -22.24 -14.32
C ALA A 587 -27.58 -22.98 -13.68
N ALA A 588 -27.45 -23.40 -12.42
CA ALA A 588 -28.52 -24.05 -11.67
C ALA A 588 -29.55 -23.05 -11.09
N ASN A 589 -29.11 -21.85 -10.69
CA ASN A 589 -29.96 -20.79 -10.17
C ASN A 589 -29.57 -19.41 -10.72
N PRO A 590 -30.32 -18.85 -11.69
CA PRO A 590 -30.05 -17.53 -12.25
C PRO A 590 -30.15 -16.38 -11.21
N ARG A 591 -30.85 -16.59 -10.08
CA ARG A 591 -30.92 -15.65 -8.96
C ARG A 591 -29.70 -15.81 -8.05
N THR A 592 -28.52 -15.62 -8.63
CA THR A 592 -27.23 -15.72 -7.95
C THR A 592 -26.68 -14.33 -7.63
N VAL A 593 -26.33 -14.11 -6.37
CA VAL A 593 -25.54 -12.96 -5.90
C VAL A 593 -24.11 -13.44 -5.68
N LEU A 594 -23.14 -12.80 -6.34
CA LEU A 594 -21.73 -12.98 -6.00
C LEU A 594 -21.33 -11.95 -4.94
N VAL A 595 -20.79 -12.43 -3.82
CA VAL A 595 -20.15 -11.62 -2.79
C VAL A 595 -18.65 -11.89 -2.86
N LEU A 596 -17.89 -10.89 -3.28
CA LEU A 596 -16.42 -10.94 -3.27
C LEU A 596 -15.92 -10.47 -1.91
N SER A 597 -15.18 -11.30 -1.20
CA SER A 597 -14.40 -10.94 -0.01
C SER A 597 -12.93 -10.94 -0.40
N SER A 598 -12.35 -9.75 -0.64
CA SER A 598 -10.94 -9.69 -1.04
C SER A 598 -10.16 -8.46 -0.60
N GLY A 599 -8.86 -8.65 -0.33
CA GLY A 599 -7.91 -7.57 -0.01
C GLY A 599 -7.50 -6.70 -1.21
N CYS A 600 -7.78 -7.17 -2.43
CA CYS A 600 -7.32 -6.54 -3.65
C CYS A 600 -8.34 -6.65 -4.81
N PRO A 601 -8.20 -5.85 -5.88
CA PRO A 601 -9.04 -5.98 -7.08
C PRO A 601 -8.96 -7.35 -7.75
N LEU A 602 -10.12 -7.84 -8.21
CA LEU A 602 -10.27 -9.10 -8.93
C LEU A 602 -10.89 -8.89 -10.32
N ALA A 603 -10.29 -9.49 -11.35
CA ALA A 603 -10.72 -9.44 -12.73
C ALA A 603 -11.89 -10.40 -13.02
N VAL A 604 -13.07 -10.13 -12.45
CA VAL A 604 -14.27 -10.98 -12.53
C VAL A 604 -15.12 -10.74 -13.80
N THR A 605 -14.49 -10.70 -14.98
CA THR A 605 -15.16 -10.29 -16.24
C THR A 605 -16.34 -11.18 -16.61
N TRP A 606 -16.25 -12.50 -16.35
CA TRP A 606 -17.38 -13.39 -16.61
C TRP A 606 -18.57 -13.08 -15.70
N ALA A 607 -18.32 -12.86 -14.40
CA ALA A 607 -19.38 -12.55 -13.44
C ALA A 607 -20.09 -11.23 -13.81
N GLU A 608 -19.32 -10.20 -14.17
CA GLU A 608 -19.86 -8.89 -14.57
C GLU A 608 -20.84 -9.02 -15.75
N GLN A 609 -20.52 -9.88 -16.73
CA GLN A 609 -21.36 -10.09 -17.90
C GLN A 609 -22.62 -10.94 -17.63
N ASN A 610 -22.57 -11.87 -16.68
CA ASN A 610 -23.58 -12.93 -16.56
C ASN A 610 -24.46 -12.83 -15.30
N LEU A 611 -23.92 -12.32 -14.18
CA LEU A 611 -24.66 -12.32 -12.92
C LEU A 611 -25.57 -11.11 -12.76
N PRO A 612 -26.74 -11.27 -12.10
CA PRO A 612 -27.63 -10.16 -11.80
C PRO A 612 -27.12 -9.25 -10.68
N ALA A 613 -26.29 -9.74 -9.76
CA ALA A 613 -25.77 -8.91 -8.66
C ALA A 613 -24.35 -9.32 -8.24
N ILE A 614 -23.51 -8.31 -8.00
CA ILE A 614 -22.14 -8.47 -7.52
C ILE A 614 -21.91 -7.43 -6.44
N LEU A 615 -21.55 -7.89 -5.25
CA LEU A 615 -21.16 -7.09 -4.10
C LEU A 615 -19.68 -7.37 -3.80
N TRP A 616 -18.91 -6.35 -3.47
CA TRP A 616 -17.56 -6.51 -2.93
C TRP A 616 -17.49 -5.98 -1.50
N SER A 617 -16.76 -6.71 -0.68
CA SER A 617 -16.28 -6.32 0.63
C SER A 617 -14.77 -6.59 0.68
N SER A 618 -14.01 -5.74 1.36
CA SER A 618 -12.71 -6.18 1.87
C SER A 618 -12.90 -7.33 2.85
N HIS A 619 -11.81 -7.93 3.35
CA HIS A 619 -11.90 -8.69 4.59
C HIS A 619 -12.51 -7.78 5.68
N GLY A 620 -13.72 -8.13 6.10
CA GLY A 620 -14.66 -7.20 6.75
C GLY A 620 -14.57 -7.14 8.27
N GLY A 621 -13.62 -7.84 8.87
CA GLY A 621 -13.49 -7.97 10.31
C GLY A 621 -14.61 -8.79 10.96
N GLN A 622 -14.68 -8.73 12.29
CA GLN A 622 -15.47 -9.66 13.11
C GLN A 622 -17.00 -9.62 12.92
N GLU A 623 -17.52 -8.48 12.43
CA GLU A 623 -18.96 -8.23 12.22
C GLU A 623 -19.40 -8.39 10.75
N TYR A 624 -18.54 -8.94 9.89
CA TYR A 624 -18.78 -9.09 8.46
C TYR A 624 -20.14 -9.69 8.12
N GLY A 625 -20.53 -10.81 8.76
CA GLY A 625 -21.78 -11.51 8.46
C GLY A 625 -23.03 -10.69 8.76
N HIS A 626 -23.07 -10.00 9.91
CA HIS A 626 -24.20 -9.12 10.23
C HIS A 626 -24.29 -7.95 9.26
N ALA A 627 -23.15 -7.31 8.94
CA ALA A 627 -23.09 -6.23 7.97
C ALA A 627 -23.54 -6.68 6.56
N LEU A 628 -23.13 -7.88 6.14
CA LEU A 628 -23.53 -8.46 4.87
C LEU A 628 -25.05 -8.66 4.82
N ALA A 629 -25.62 -9.22 5.89
CA ALA A 629 -27.05 -9.39 6.02
C ALA A 629 -27.79 -8.04 5.96
N ASP A 630 -27.34 -7.02 6.69
CA ASP A 630 -27.95 -5.68 6.68
C ASP A 630 -27.98 -5.09 5.27
N VAL A 631 -26.90 -5.26 4.49
CA VAL A 631 -26.82 -4.79 3.11
C VAL A 631 -27.69 -5.63 2.18
N LEU A 632 -27.61 -6.97 2.22
CA LEU A 632 -28.36 -7.82 1.29
C LEU A 632 -29.87 -7.69 1.46
N PHE A 633 -30.36 -7.45 2.69
CA PHE A 633 -31.79 -7.21 2.96
C PHE A 633 -32.19 -5.73 2.89
N GLY A 634 -31.22 -4.82 2.74
CA GLY A 634 -31.46 -3.39 2.56
C GLY A 634 -31.88 -2.65 3.81
N ASP A 635 -31.51 -3.15 5.00
CA ASP A 635 -31.54 -2.41 6.26
C ASP A 635 -30.49 -1.28 6.23
N GLU A 636 -29.34 -1.57 5.61
CA GLU A 636 -28.31 -0.60 5.24
C GLU A 636 -28.19 -0.51 3.71
N ASP A 637 -27.84 0.68 3.24
CA ASP A 637 -27.58 0.93 1.81
C ASP A 637 -26.11 0.55 1.52
N PRO A 638 -25.78 -0.12 0.41
CA PRO A 638 -24.39 -0.35 -0.01
C PRO A 638 -23.76 0.99 -0.41
N GLY A 639 -23.36 1.76 0.58
CA GLY A 639 -22.90 3.13 0.40
C GLY A 639 -21.42 3.23 0.05
N GLY A 640 -20.71 2.12 -0.11
CA GLY A 640 -19.29 2.13 -0.43
C GLY A 640 -19.01 2.52 -1.88
N ARG A 641 -17.79 3.01 -2.14
CA ARG A 641 -17.27 3.29 -3.49
C ARG A 641 -15.82 2.82 -3.59
N LEU A 642 -15.45 2.21 -4.71
CA LEU A 642 -14.09 1.72 -4.96
C LEU A 642 -13.07 2.85 -4.85
N THR A 643 -11.92 2.57 -4.23
CA THR A 643 -10.79 3.50 -4.09
C THR A 643 -9.59 3.17 -4.98
N GLN A 644 -9.75 2.16 -5.85
CA GLN A 644 -8.78 1.72 -6.83
C GLN A 644 -9.51 1.32 -8.12
N THR A 645 -8.85 1.48 -9.26
CA THR A 645 -9.36 1.04 -10.55
C THR A 645 -9.27 -0.48 -10.66
N TRP A 646 -10.37 -1.13 -11.02
CA TRP A 646 -10.39 -2.57 -11.29
C TRP A 646 -10.18 -2.81 -12.77
N TYR A 647 -9.04 -3.40 -13.12
CA TYR A 647 -8.65 -3.73 -14.48
C TYR A 647 -9.33 -5.03 -14.95
N ARG A 648 -9.43 -5.21 -16.27
CA ARG A 648 -10.03 -6.45 -16.83
C ARG A 648 -9.06 -7.62 -16.86
N SER A 649 -7.76 -7.35 -16.75
CA SER A 649 -6.70 -8.35 -16.72
C SER A 649 -5.40 -7.71 -16.24
N ALA A 650 -4.51 -8.49 -15.61
CA ALA A 650 -3.15 -8.05 -15.32
C ALA A 650 -2.35 -7.62 -16.57
N ARG A 651 -2.77 -8.04 -17.76
CA ARG A 651 -2.16 -7.64 -19.05
C ARG A 651 -2.36 -6.17 -19.40
N GLU A 652 -3.30 -5.48 -18.74
CA GLU A 652 -3.53 -4.04 -18.90
C GLU A 652 -2.61 -3.20 -18.01
N LEU A 653 -1.86 -3.83 -17.11
CA LEU A 653 -0.93 -3.17 -16.20
C LEU A 653 0.47 -3.08 -16.81
N PRO A 654 1.25 -2.05 -16.46
CA PRO A 654 2.68 -2.02 -16.80
C PRO A 654 3.46 -3.13 -16.07
N ASP A 655 4.78 -3.15 -16.23
CA ASP A 655 5.62 -3.94 -15.35
C ASP A 655 5.45 -3.50 -13.88
N LEU A 656 5.49 -4.46 -12.95
CA LEU A 656 5.29 -4.17 -11.53
C LEU A 656 6.33 -3.19 -10.99
N PHE A 657 7.55 -3.18 -11.55
CA PHE A 657 8.63 -2.31 -11.11
C PHE A 657 8.65 -0.95 -11.81
N ASP A 658 7.72 -0.68 -12.74
CA ASP A 658 7.59 0.63 -13.37
C ASP A 658 6.68 1.55 -12.56
N TYR A 659 7.30 2.45 -11.80
CA TYR A 659 6.61 3.39 -10.93
C TYR A 659 6.20 4.70 -11.63
N ASP A 660 6.59 4.94 -12.89
CA ASP A 660 6.16 6.14 -13.60
C ASP A 660 4.73 5.98 -14.13
N ILE A 661 3.76 6.30 -13.27
CA ILE A 661 2.33 6.27 -13.61
C ILE A 661 1.96 7.21 -14.77
N ILE A 662 2.78 8.24 -15.03
CA ILE A 662 2.54 9.24 -16.08
C ILE A 662 2.96 8.64 -17.42
N ALA A 663 4.15 8.06 -17.52
CA ALA A 663 4.65 7.41 -18.73
C ALA A 663 3.83 6.16 -19.07
N THR A 664 3.54 5.32 -18.07
CA THR A 664 2.84 4.03 -18.23
C THR A 664 1.33 4.13 -18.43
N ASP A 665 0.74 5.33 -18.35
CA ASP A 665 -0.72 5.51 -18.35
C ASP A 665 -1.42 4.66 -17.27
N SER A 666 -0.93 4.71 -16.03
CA SER A 666 -1.48 3.93 -14.90
C SER A 666 -2.46 4.72 -14.05
N THR A 667 -3.21 4.00 -13.21
CA THR A 667 -4.30 4.48 -12.33
C THR A 667 -5.43 5.20 -13.07
N TYR A 668 -6.53 5.57 -12.40
CA TYR A 668 -7.60 6.36 -13.04
C TYR A 668 -7.12 7.72 -13.58
N MET A 669 -5.96 8.19 -13.09
CA MET A 669 -5.40 9.49 -13.47
C MET A 669 -4.88 9.47 -14.90
N TYR A 670 -4.29 8.37 -15.38
CA TYR A 670 -3.71 8.31 -16.73
C TYR A 670 -4.21 7.14 -17.58
N TYR A 671 -4.81 6.10 -16.99
CA TYR A 671 -5.30 4.94 -17.73
C TYR A 671 -6.33 5.30 -18.80
N ARG A 672 -6.00 4.92 -20.04
CA ARG A 672 -6.79 5.22 -21.24
C ARG A 672 -7.67 4.07 -21.70
N GLY A 673 -7.52 2.88 -21.10
CA GLY A 673 -8.37 1.73 -21.39
C GLY A 673 -9.75 1.85 -20.71
N THR A 674 -10.54 0.78 -20.84
CA THR A 674 -11.87 0.69 -20.24
C THR A 674 -11.81 -0.23 -19.03
N PRO A 675 -11.82 0.31 -17.80
CA PRO A 675 -11.75 -0.52 -16.60
C PRO A 675 -12.94 -1.48 -16.52
N LEU A 676 -12.78 -2.56 -15.74
CA LEU A 676 -13.90 -3.42 -15.33
C LEU A 676 -14.83 -2.61 -14.41
N TYR A 677 -14.24 -1.97 -13.39
CA TYR A 677 -14.91 -0.97 -12.56
C TYR A 677 -13.98 0.23 -12.35
N PRO A 678 -14.43 1.47 -12.67
CA PRO A 678 -13.59 2.64 -12.52
C PRO A 678 -13.39 3.03 -11.05
N PHE A 679 -12.32 3.79 -10.76
CA PHE A 679 -12.17 4.48 -9.47
C PHE A 679 -13.45 5.25 -9.09
N GLY A 680 -13.85 5.14 -7.83
CA GLY A 680 -15.05 5.74 -7.27
C GLY A 680 -16.35 5.00 -7.62
N HIS A 681 -16.31 3.86 -8.31
CA HIS A 681 -17.51 3.09 -8.68
C HIS A 681 -18.21 2.45 -7.48
N GLY A 682 -19.54 2.41 -7.54
CA GLY A 682 -20.39 1.73 -6.57
C GLY A 682 -21.83 2.24 -6.65
N TYR A 683 -22.78 1.32 -6.64
CA TYR A 683 -24.21 1.62 -6.67
C TYR A 683 -24.80 1.67 -5.27
N GLY A 684 -25.97 2.31 -5.13
CA GLY A 684 -26.85 2.20 -3.97
C GLY A 684 -28.17 1.53 -4.37
N TYR A 685 -29.13 1.44 -3.47
CA TYR A 685 -30.48 0.92 -3.77
C TYR A 685 -31.48 1.97 -4.27
N THR A 686 -31.02 3.18 -4.57
CA THR A 686 -31.84 4.25 -5.14
C THR A 686 -31.06 5.04 -6.20
N ASP A 687 -31.80 5.80 -6.98
CA ASP A 687 -31.27 6.64 -8.05
C ASP A 687 -31.13 8.09 -7.64
N PHE A 688 -30.09 8.73 -8.17
CA PHE A 688 -29.80 10.14 -7.93
C PHE A 688 -29.61 10.89 -9.25
N GLU A 689 -30.25 12.05 -9.33
CA GLU A 689 -30.06 13.03 -10.40
C GLU A 689 -29.14 14.16 -9.92
N TYR A 690 -28.27 14.61 -10.83
CA TYR A 690 -27.33 15.71 -10.64
C TYR A 690 -27.69 16.82 -11.60
N SER A 691 -27.97 18.01 -11.09
CA SER A 691 -28.38 19.16 -11.90
C SER A 691 -27.82 20.47 -11.35
N ASP A 692 -28.03 21.56 -12.10
CA ASP A 692 -27.71 22.93 -11.66
C ASP A 692 -26.28 23.15 -11.14
N LEU A 693 -25.27 22.58 -11.82
CA LEU A 693 -23.87 22.82 -11.47
C LEU A 693 -23.52 24.30 -11.62
N ARG A 694 -23.07 24.92 -10.52
CA ARG A 694 -22.65 26.33 -10.47
C ARG A 694 -21.26 26.45 -9.87
N LEU A 695 -20.45 27.31 -10.47
CA LEU A 695 -19.18 27.75 -9.93
C LEU A 695 -19.35 29.18 -9.40
N SER A 696 -18.74 29.48 -8.26
CA SER A 696 -18.68 30.86 -7.73
C SER A 696 -17.97 31.85 -8.67
N ALA A 697 -17.13 31.35 -9.58
CA ALA A 697 -16.44 32.14 -10.60
C ALA A 697 -16.11 31.28 -11.83
N ASP A 698 -16.18 31.89 -13.02
CA ASP A 698 -15.76 31.28 -14.29
C ASP A 698 -14.26 31.49 -14.57
N THR A 699 -13.61 32.40 -13.84
CA THR A 699 -12.18 32.68 -13.88
C THR A 699 -11.64 32.84 -12.47
N ALA A 700 -10.51 32.21 -12.16
CA ALA A 700 -9.87 32.30 -10.85
C ALA A 700 -8.34 32.20 -10.98
N GLY A 701 -7.61 32.86 -10.10
CA GLY A 701 -6.14 32.87 -10.04
C GLY A 701 -5.59 32.18 -8.80
N PRO A 702 -4.26 32.05 -8.69
CA PRO A 702 -3.61 31.54 -7.48
C PRO A 702 -4.01 32.36 -6.25
N GLY A 703 -4.50 31.69 -5.20
CA GLY A 703 -5.00 32.33 -3.97
C GLY A 703 -6.52 32.45 -3.87
N ASP A 704 -7.24 32.18 -4.96
CA ASP A 704 -8.69 32.11 -4.96
C ASP A 704 -9.18 30.70 -4.55
N VAL A 705 -10.36 30.66 -3.93
CA VAL A 705 -11.09 29.42 -3.66
C VAL A 705 -12.38 29.45 -4.49
N VAL A 706 -12.56 28.45 -5.37
CA VAL A 706 -13.76 28.31 -6.19
C VAL A 706 -14.73 27.37 -5.50
N THR A 707 -15.86 27.90 -5.03
CA THR A 707 -17.00 27.10 -4.58
C THR A 707 -17.68 26.42 -5.78
N VAL A 708 -17.97 25.13 -5.62
CA VAL A 708 -18.69 24.27 -6.57
C VAL A 708 -19.97 23.79 -5.91
N GLU A 709 -21.12 24.14 -6.51
CA GLU A 709 -22.45 23.76 -6.04
C GLU A 709 -23.14 22.90 -7.08
N VAL A 710 -23.75 21.78 -6.66
CA VAL A 710 -24.55 20.92 -7.52
C VAL A 710 -25.84 20.53 -6.78
N THR A 711 -26.97 20.55 -7.46
CA THR A 711 -28.22 20.02 -6.90
C THR A 711 -28.21 18.52 -7.06
N LEU A 712 -28.36 17.80 -5.95
CA LEU A 712 -28.54 16.36 -5.90
C LEU A 712 -29.99 16.06 -5.50
N THR A 713 -30.70 15.25 -6.29
CA THR A 713 -32.06 14.81 -5.99
C THR A 713 -32.12 13.28 -5.95
N ASN A 714 -32.71 12.71 -4.89
CA ASN A 714 -33.04 11.29 -4.88
C ASN A 714 -34.33 11.06 -5.68
N THR A 715 -34.19 10.45 -6.86
CA THR A 715 -35.29 10.21 -7.79
C THR A 715 -35.93 8.84 -7.63
N GLY A 716 -35.38 7.98 -6.78
CA GLY A 716 -35.93 6.65 -6.53
C GLY A 716 -37.00 6.63 -5.44
N ALA A 717 -37.44 5.42 -5.10
CA ALA A 717 -38.58 5.18 -4.20
C ALA A 717 -38.19 4.96 -2.72
N ARG A 718 -36.88 4.96 -2.39
CA ARG A 718 -36.40 4.73 -1.02
C ARG A 718 -35.30 5.72 -0.61
N PRO A 719 -35.09 5.95 0.70
CA PRO A 719 -33.93 6.69 1.15
C PRO A 719 -32.65 6.00 0.68
N GLY A 720 -31.63 6.79 0.37
CA GLY A 720 -30.33 6.24 -0.02
C GLY A 720 -29.19 7.20 0.25
N VAL A 721 -27.98 6.71 0.07
CA VAL A 721 -26.73 7.44 0.26
C VAL A 721 -25.99 7.55 -1.07
N GLU A 722 -25.58 8.77 -1.40
CA GLU A 722 -24.73 9.05 -2.55
C GLU A 722 -23.39 9.64 -2.09
N VAL A 723 -22.33 9.30 -2.82
CA VAL A 723 -21.01 9.92 -2.67
C VAL A 723 -20.78 10.76 -3.93
N VAL A 724 -21.04 12.06 -3.81
CA VAL A 724 -20.80 13.05 -4.87
C VAL A 724 -19.30 13.29 -4.95
N GLN A 725 -18.70 13.06 -6.12
CA GLN A 725 -17.26 13.19 -6.33
C GLN A 725 -16.94 14.37 -7.26
N LEU A 726 -15.95 15.17 -6.88
CA LEU A 726 -15.48 16.35 -7.60
C LEU A 726 -14.10 16.10 -8.19
N TYR A 727 -14.01 16.22 -9.51
CA TYR A 727 -12.77 16.08 -10.26
C TYR A 727 -12.42 17.35 -11.04
N THR A 728 -11.14 17.48 -11.37
CA THR A 728 -10.65 18.47 -12.33
C THR A 728 -9.88 17.83 -13.46
N ARG A 729 -9.88 18.48 -14.62
CA ARG A 729 -9.05 18.12 -15.77
C ARG A 729 -8.52 19.37 -16.46
N GLN A 730 -7.21 19.59 -16.36
CA GLN A 730 -6.53 20.62 -17.13
C GLN A 730 -6.53 20.26 -18.62
N ARG A 731 -6.89 21.20 -19.49
CA ARG A 731 -7.09 20.93 -20.94
C ARG A 731 -5.90 21.31 -21.81
N ARG A 732 -5.01 22.15 -21.31
CA ARG A 732 -3.80 22.61 -22.00
C ARG A 732 -2.66 22.65 -21.00
N SER A 733 -1.53 22.08 -21.37
CA SER A 733 -0.26 22.16 -20.65
C SER A 733 0.86 21.73 -21.58
N ARG A 734 2.09 22.12 -21.29
CA ARG A 734 3.27 21.58 -21.99
C ARG A 734 3.56 20.12 -21.60
N VAL A 735 3.13 19.70 -20.42
CA VAL A 735 3.34 18.32 -19.93
C VAL A 735 2.06 17.49 -20.01
N LYS A 736 2.20 16.16 -20.01
CA LYS A 736 1.05 15.25 -19.88
C LYS A 736 0.31 15.52 -18.57
N GLN A 737 -0.97 15.84 -18.71
CA GLN A 737 -1.91 16.10 -17.61
C GLN A 737 -2.82 14.88 -17.40
N PRO A 738 -3.25 14.63 -16.16
CA PRO A 738 -4.18 13.55 -15.84
C PRO A 738 -5.53 13.73 -16.55
N LEU A 739 -6.18 12.62 -16.84
CA LEU A 739 -7.54 12.55 -17.37
C LEU A 739 -8.56 13.10 -16.38
N ARG A 740 -8.35 12.83 -15.08
CA ARG A 740 -9.08 13.40 -13.94
C ARG A 740 -8.16 13.44 -12.72
N ARG A 741 -8.35 14.43 -11.84
CA ARG A 741 -7.83 14.46 -10.46
C ARG A 741 -8.96 14.72 -9.49
N LEU A 742 -9.13 13.85 -8.50
CA LEU A 742 -10.07 14.05 -7.40
C LEU A 742 -9.65 15.29 -6.59
N ARG A 743 -10.61 16.16 -6.30
CA ARG A 743 -10.42 17.40 -5.52
C ARG A 743 -11.30 17.46 -4.28
N GLY A 744 -12.34 16.64 -4.22
CA GLY A 744 -13.25 16.62 -3.10
C GLY A 744 -14.35 15.58 -3.29
N PHE A 745 -15.06 15.30 -2.20
CA PHE A 745 -16.29 14.52 -2.23
C PHE A 745 -17.23 14.94 -1.11
N ARG A 746 -18.50 14.54 -1.23
CA ARG A 746 -19.50 14.64 -0.17
C ARG A 746 -20.36 13.39 -0.14
N ARG A 747 -20.46 12.77 1.03
CA ARG A 747 -21.41 11.70 1.32
C ARG A 747 -22.73 12.32 1.79
N VAL A 748 -23.84 12.01 1.12
CA VAL A 748 -25.14 12.64 1.36
C VAL A 748 -26.23 11.58 1.41
N ARG A 749 -27.05 11.60 2.47
CA ARG A 749 -28.27 10.81 2.57
C ARG A 749 -29.49 11.68 2.27
N LEU A 750 -30.37 11.20 1.40
CA LEU A 750 -31.59 11.89 1.01
C LEU A 750 -32.80 10.94 1.06
N ALA A 751 -33.95 11.45 1.52
CA ALA A 751 -35.24 10.77 1.38
C ALA A 751 -35.73 10.77 -0.09
N PRO A 752 -36.69 9.91 -0.47
CA PRO A 752 -37.28 9.93 -1.80
C PRO A 752 -37.84 11.31 -2.17
N GLY A 753 -37.47 11.83 -3.34
CA GLY A 753 -37.89 13.14 -3.83
C GLY A 753 -37.23 14.34 -3.14
N GLU A 754 -36.38 14.13 -2.13
CA GLU A 754 -35.61 15.20 -1.50
C GLU A 754 -34.51 15.70 -2.45
N SER A 755 -34.35 17.02 -2.53
CA SER A 755 -33.25 17.68 -3.24
C SER A 755 -32.39 18.46 -2.27
N ARG A 756 -31.07 18.45 -2.47
CA ARG A 756 -30.10 19.19 -1.67
C ARG A 756 -29.01 19.79 -2.54
N VAL A 757 -28.64 21.04 -2.27
CA VAL A 757 -27.43 21.64 -2.86
C VAL A 757 -26.21 21.10 -2.12
N VAL A 758 -25.32 20.44 -2.85
CA VAL A 758 -24.07 19.89 -2.35
C VAL A 758 -22.95 20.87 -2.69
N THR A 759 -22.28 21.37 -1.65
CA THR A 759 -21.21 22.37 -1.77
C THR A 759 -19.84 21.75 -1.50
N MET A 760 -18.92 21.97 -2.44
CA MET A 760 -17.50 21.63 -2.35
C MET A 760 -16.66 22.85 -2.76
N ALA A 761 -15.35 22.79 -2.53
CA ALA A 761 -14.44 23.88 -2.85
C ALA A 761 -13.19 23.35 -3.53
N ILE A 762 -12.62 24.17 -4.41
CA ILE A 762 -11.32 23.96 -5.05
C ILE A 762 -10.45 25.14 -4.65
N ASP A 763 -9.38 24.89 -3.89
CA ASP A 763 -8.30 25.86 -3.78
C ASP A 763 -7.54 25.85 -5.12
N VAL A 764 -7.44 27.01 -5.77
CA VAL A 764 -6.76 27.10 -7.07
C VAL A 764 -5.27 26.79 -6.94
N ALA A 765 -4.66 26.98 -5.76
CA ALA A 765 -3.29 26.57 -5.50
C ALA A 765 -3.11 25.04 -5.63
N ASP A 766 -4.13 24.25 -5.30
CA ASP A 766 -4.10 22.78 -5.42
C ASP A 766 -4.16 22.29 -6.88
N LEU A 767 -4.47 23.19 -7.82
CA LEU A 767 -4.39 22.89 -9.27
C LEU A 767 -2.95 22.88 -9.79
N ALA A 768 -1.97 23.20 -8.94
CA ALA A 768 -0.58 23.18 -9.34
C ALA A 768 -0.08 21.78 -9.73
N PHE A 769 0.90 21.75 -10.63
CA PHE A 769 1.70 20.57 -10.96
C PHE A 769 3.19 20.90 -10.88
N TRP A 770 4.05 19.89 -10.88
CA TRP A 770 5.48 20.07 -10.72
C TRP A 770 6.13 20.47 -12.05
N ASP A 771 6.73 21.65 -12.09
CA ASP A 771 7.48 22.14 -13.24
C ASP A 771 8.96 21.77 -13.12
N VAL A 772 9.35 20.74 -13.87
CA VAL A 772 10.74 20.27 -13.96
C VAL A 772 11.69 21.29 -14.58
N THR A 773 11.20 22.27 -15.33
CA THR A 773 12.07 23.32 -15.92
C THR A 773 12.63 24.26 -14.87
N ARG A 774 11.90 24.48 -13.77
CA ARG A 774 12.21 25.43 -12.69
C ARG A 774 12.36 24.78 -11.32
N GLY A 775 11.93 23.53 -11.14
CA GLY A 775 12.04 22.78 -9.89
C GLY A 775 11.08 23.28 -8.81
N ARG A 776 9.83 23.59 -9.19
CA ARG A 776 8.79 24.07 -8.28
C ARG A 776 7.38 23.74 -8.76
N PHE A 777 6.41 23.80 -7.86
CA PHE A 777 5.00 23.79 -8.25
C PHE A 777 4.60 25.05 -9.02
N VAL A 778 3.72 24.88 -10.02
CA VAL A 778 3.15 25.95 -10.82
C VAL A 778 1.66 25.74 -11.04
N VAL A 779 0.88 26.81 -10.87
CA VAL A 779 -0.48 26.92 -11.41
C VAL A 779 -0.38 27.56 -12.79
N GLU A 780 -0.70 26.80 -13.84
CA GLU A 780 -0.56 27.24 -15.22
C GLU A 780 -1.80 28.03 -15.71
N ASP A 781 -1.60 29.02 -16.57
CA ASP A 781 -2.69 29.66 -17.32
C ASP A 781 -3.32 28.63 -18.27
N ALA A 782 -4.47 28.07 -17.88
CA ALA A 782 -5.10 27.01 -18.63
C ALA A 782 -6.61 26.89 -18.36
N PRO A 783 -7.41 26.55 -19.39
CA PRO A 783 -8.78 26.12 -19.18
C PRO A 783 -8.81 24.76 -18.48
N HIS A 784 -9.65 24.65 -17.46
CA HIS A 784 -9.94 23.45 -16.70
C HIS A 784 -11.40 23.04 -16.90
N LYS A 785 -11.65 21.73 -16.87
CA LYS A 785 -12.99 21.20 -16.61
C LYS A 785 -13.12 20.90 -15.13
N VAL A 786 -14.16 21.43 -14.50
CA VAL A 786 -14.67 21.02 -13.19
C VAL A 786 -15.75 19.99 -13.44
N LEU A 787 -15.57 18.76 -12.97
CA LEU A 787 -16.36 17.59 -13.30
C LEU A 787 -16.99 17.06 -12.01
N VAL A 788 -18.28 16.80 -12.00
CA VAL A 788 -18.97 16.20 -10.85
C VAL A 788 -19.69 14.94 -11.31
N GLY A 789 -19.52 13.86 -10.55
CA GLY A 789 -20.03 12.55 -10.92
C GLY A 789 -20.14 11.58 -9.75
N ARG A 790 -20.56 10.36 -10.09
CA ARG A 790 -20.67 9.22 -9.16
C ARG A 790 -19.37 8.44 -9.06
N SER A 791 -18.54 8.48 -10.10
CA SER A 791 -17.24 7.81 -10.21
C SER A 791 -16.37 8.54 -11.23
N ALA A 792 -15.09 8.18 -11.35
CA ALA A 792 -14.23 8.70 -12.42
C ALA A 792 -14.71 8.28 -13.83
N GLY A 793 -15.50 7.19 -13.92
CA GLY A 793 -16.11 6.71 -15.16
C GLY A 793 -17.50 7.30 -15.45
N ASP A 794 -18.21 7.79 -14.44
CA ASP A 794 -19.59 8.29 -14.52
C ASP A 794 -19.69 9.77 -14.09
N ILE A 795 -19.28 10.66 -15.01
CA ILE A 795 -19.39 12.11 -14.84
C ILE A 795 -20.76 12.59 -15.31
N ARG A 796 -21.52 13.22 -14.41
CA ARG A 796 -22.92 13.61 -14.65
C ARG A 796 -23.05 15.04 -15.15
N VAL A 797 -22.30 15.96 -14.56
CA VAL A 797 -22.31 17.39 -14.91
C VAL A 797 -20.89 17.94 -14.92
N TRP A 798 -20.65 18.97 -15.72
CA TRP A 798 -19.35 19.63 -15.75
C TRP A 798 -19.48 21.11 -16.13
N ALA A 799 -18.52 21.91 -15.67
CA ALA A 799 -18.40 23.33 -15.98
C ALA A 799 -16.96 23.67 -16.39
N ARG A 800 -16.77 24.77 -17.11
CA ARG A 800 -15.45 25.29 -17.45
C ARG A 800 -15.00 26.27 -16.37
N LEU A 801 -13.75 26.17 -15.96
CA LEU A 801 -13.05 27.17 -15.16
C LEU A 801 -11.83 27.65 -15.94
N GLN A 802 -11.69 28.95 -16.17
CA GLN A 802 -10.45 29.52 -16.68
C GLN A 802 -9.51 29.81 -15.50
N VAL A 803 -8.35 29.17 -15.46
CA VAL A 803 -7.35 29.46 -14.43
C VAL A 803 -6.37 30.48 -14.97
N ALA A 804 -6.27 31.62 -14.29
CA ALA A 804 -5.35 32.73 -14.61
C ALA A 804 -4.03 32.55 -13.86
N GLY A 805 -3.30 31.50 -14.21
CA GLY A 805 -1.97 31.19 -13.67
C GLY A 805 -0.83 31.85 -14.46
N GLU A 806 0.36 31.27 -14.37
CA GLU A 806 1.51 31.69 -15.18
C GLU A 806 1.68 30.80 -16.43
N ARG A 807 2.39 31.30 -17.45
CA ARG A 807 2.88 30.46 -18.54
C ARG A 807 4.30 29.98 -18.21
N ILE A 808 4.56 28.70 -18.36
CA ILE A 808 5.92 28.17 -18.20
C ILE A 808 6.75 28.69 -19.40
N PRO A 809 7.83 29.44 -19.16
CA PRO A 809 8.67 29.94 -20.24
C PRO A 809 9.48 28.80 -20.87
N PRO A 810 9.98 28.98 -22.11
CA PRO A 810 11.05 28.14 -22.65
C PRO A 810 12.22 28.03 -21.67
N ARG A 811 12.86 26.87 -21.64
CA ARG A 811 13.96 26.56 -20.74
C ARG A 811 15.22 27.29 -21.20
N ASP A 812 15.73 28.20 -20.39
CA ASP A 812 17.00 28.88 -20.62
C ASP A 812 18.17 27.95 -20.22
N PRO A 813 18.95 27.40 -21.17
CA PRO A 813 20.05 26.49 -20.88
C PRO A 813 21.30 27.22 -20.33
N TYR A 814 21.30 28.56 -20.29
CA TYR A 814 22.40 29.39 -19.81
C TYR A 814 22.16 29.92 -18.39
N ALA A 815 20.90 30.02 -17.95
CA ALA A 815 20.56 30.48 -16.60
C ALA A 815 21.01 29.51 -15.51
N ARG A 816 20.94 28.20 -15.78
CA ARG A 816 21.37 27.14 -14.84
C ARG A 816 21.65 25.83 -15.58
N PRO A 817 22.46 24.92 -15.00
CA PRO A 817 22.65 23.59 -15.57
C PRO A 817 21.32 22.86 -15.78
N LEU A 818 21.19 22.16 -16.90
CA LEU A 818 20.07 21.25 -17.16
C LEU A 818 20.37 19.92 -16.47
N ARG A 819 19.67 19.65 -15.36
CA ARG A 819 19.79 18.36 -14.66
C ARG A 819 19.09 17.26 -15.46
N ALA A 820 19.77 16.14 -15.66
CA ALA A 820 19.23 15.00 -16.39
C ALA A 820 17.97 14.42 -15.75
N ALA A 821 17.90 14.40 -14.42
CA ALA A 821 16.73 13.95 -13.67
C ALA A 821 15.49 14.85 -13.90
N ASP A 822 15.69 16.10 -14.30
CA ASP A 822 14.63 17.07 -14.58
C ASP A 822 14.21 17.05 -16.08
N ASN A 823 14.42 15.92 -16.77
CA ASN A 823 13.94 15.74 -18.15
C ASN A 823 12.41 15.79 -18.22
N ASP A 824 11.88 16.13 -19.40
CA ASP A 824 10.45 16.18 -19.66
C ASP A 824 9.88 14.80 -20.06
N GLU A 825 10.67 14.05 -20.83
CA GLU A 825 10.34 12.72 -21.36
C GLU A 825 11.62 11.88 -21.53
N TYR A 826 11.46 10.57 -21.61
CA TYR A 826 12.57 9.64 -21.77
C TYR A 826 12.14 8.33 -22.42
N ASP A 827 13.12 7.56 -22.88
CA ASP A 827 12.97 6.17 -23.34
C ASP A 827 14.22 5.36 -23.02
N GLY A 828 14.04 4.14 -22.53
CA GLY A 828 15.15 3.21 -22.25
C GLY A 828 16.16 3.71 -21.21
N VAL A 829 15.77 4.56 -20.25
CA VAL A 829 16.67 5.06 -19.19
C VAL A 829 16.19 4.67 -17.80
N VAL A 830 17.11 4.74 -16.83
CA VAL A 830 16.86 4.47 -15.42
C VAL A 830 17.37 5.65 -14.58
N PRO A 831 16.50 6.30 -13.77
CA PRO A 831 16.93 7.23 -12.74
C PRO A 831 17.90 6.57 -11.76
N CYS A 832 18.99 7.24 -11.43
CA CYS A 832 20.00 6.73 -10.52
C CYS A 832 20.64 7.86 -9.71
N GLU A 833 21.54 7.51 -8.79
CA GLU A 833 22.38 8.49 -8.13
C GLU A 833 23.55 8.94 -9.02
N ALA A 834 23.98 10.19 -8.89
CA ALA A 834 25.15 10.69 -9.61
C ALA A 834 26.46 10.14 -9.02
N ALA A 835 26.50 9.98 -7.70
CA ALA A 835 27.51 9.27 -6.94
C ALA A 835 26.84 8.69 -5.70
N GLN A 836 27.47 7.72 -5.05
CA GLN A 836 26.92 7.12 -3.83
C GLN A 836 26.57 8.19 -2.78
N GLY A 837 25.30 8.26 -2.42
CA GLY A 837 24.73 9.16 -1.42
C GLY A 837 24.56 10.61 -1.89
N ALA A 838 24.81 10.92 -3.17
CA ALA A 838 24.90 12.30 -3.62
C ALA A 838 24.39 12.52 -5.05
N GLY A 839 23.41 13.43 -5.15
CA GLY A 839 22.88 13.94 -6.42
C GLY A 839 22.07 12.90 -7.19
N ASP A 840 21.33 13.40 -8.18
CA ASP A 840 20.47 12.59 -9.04
C ASP A 840 21.02 12.62 -10.47
N ALA A 841 20.93 11.50 -11.16
CA ALA A 841 21.38 11.30 -12.53
C ALA A 841 20.45 10.34 -13.27
N VAL A 842 20.73 10.15 -14.55
CA VAL A 842 20.00 9.22 -15.43
C VAL A 842 21.01 8.33 -16.16
N ARG A 843 20.74 7.03 -16.19
CA ARG A 843 21.57 6.02 -16.87
C ARG A 843 20.83 5.43 -18.06
N GLY A 844 21.49 5.32 -19.22
CA GLY A 844 20.96 4.60 -20.37
C GLY A 844 20.93 3.09 -20.09
N ALA A 845 19.76 2.46 -20.21
CA ALA A 845 19.56 1.03 -20.02
C ALA A 845 19.86 0.22 -21.30
N CYS A 846 19.93 0.88 -22.45
CA CYS A 846 20.29 0.28 -23.73
C CYS A 846 20.93 1.33 -24.65
N ALA A 847 21.59 0.88 -25.72
CA ALA A 847 22.06 1.79 -26.77
C ALA A 847 20.86 2.38 -27.53
N GLY A 848 20.89 3.69 -27.76
CA GLY A 848 19.79 4.44 -28.36
C GLY A 848 18.75 4.96 -27.36
N ALA A 849 18.88 4.63 -26.06
CA ALA A 849 18.10 5.27 -25.01
C ALA A 849 18.26 6.79 -25.04
N TRP A 850 17.27 7.54 -24.56
CA TRP A 850 17.33 9.00 -24.58
C TRP A 850 16.54 9.67 -23.46
N ILE A 851 16.94 10.90 -23.13
CA ILE A 851 16.13 11.86 -22.38
C ILE A 851 15.88 13.10 -23.24
N ALA A 852 14.74 13.76 -23.03
CA ALA A 852 14.34 14.96 -23.75
C ALA A 852 14.14 16.15 -22.80
N PHE A 853 14.62 17.31 -23.23
CA PHE A 853 14.29 18.61 -22.65
C PHE A 853 13.48 19.39 -23.68
N ARG A 854 12.21 19.65 -23.39
CA ARG A 854 11.30 20.35 -24.31
C ARG A 854 11.49 21.87 -24.24
N ASP A 855 11.31 22.56 -25.36
CA ASP A 855 11.35 24.02 -25.48
C ASP A 855 12.64 24.68 -24.93
N VAL A 856 13.83 24.20 -25.29
CA VAL A 856 15.11 24.79 -24.87
C VAL A 856 15.47 25.98 -25.74
N ASP A 857 15.67 27.15 -25.12
CA ASP A 857 15.94 28.41 -25.82
C ASP A 857 17.45 28.66 -26.04
N PHE A 858 17.92 28.34 -27.24
CA PHE A 858 19.27 28.64 -27.70
C PHE A 858 19.39 29.99 -28.43
N ALA A 859 18.54 31.00 -28.17
CA ALA A 859 18.59 32.29 -28.87
C ALA A 859 19.96 33.00 -28.79
N ALA A 860 20.72 32.83 -27.70
CA ALA A 860 22.09 33.35 -27.58
C ALA A 860 23.14 32.60 -28.44
N GLY A 861 22.73 31.53 -29.13
CA GLY A 861 23.55 30.62 -29.90
C GLY A 861 24.46 29.76 -29.01
N ALA A 862 24.28 28.43 -29.02
CA ALA A 862 25.11 27.56 -28.20
C ALA A 862 26.45 27.29 -28.90
N ALA A 863 27.56 27.62 -28.25
CA ALA A 863 28.92 27.41 -28.78
C ALA A 863 29.49 26.05 -28.35
N ALA A 864 29.19 25.62 -27.13
CA ALA A 864 29.68 24.37 -26.55
C ALA A 864 28.72 23.86 -25.49
N CYS A 865 28.76 22.54 -25.27
CA CYS A 865 28.13 21.87 -24.13
C CYS A 865 29.23 21.19 -23.29
N ALA A 866 29.18 21.41 -21.98
CA ALA A 866 29.87 20.59 -21.01
C ALA A 866 28.84 19.74 -20.26
N LEU A 867 29.14 18.48 -20.01
CA LEU A 867 28.30 17.59 -19.23
C LEU A 867 29.10 16.92 -18.13
N THR A 868 28.38 16.52 -17.10
CA THR A 868 28.89 15.77 -15.96
C THR A 868 28.27 14.37 -16.02
N ALA A 869 29.08 13.33 -16.22
CA ALA A 869 28.66 11.95 -16.53
C ALA A 869 29.34 10.90 -15.65
N GLY A 870 28.76 9.70 -15.55
CA GLY A 870 29.21 8.61 -14.69
C GLY A 870 30.35 7.74 -15.24
N THR A 871 30.57 6.60 -14.58
CA THR A 871 31.85 5.90 -14.52
C THR A 871 32.15 4.93 -15.65
N GLU A 872 31.16 4.43 -16.40
CA GLU A 872 31.39 3.38 -17.41
C GLU A 872 31.91 3.89 -18.76
N GLY A 873 31.87 5.20 -18.98
CA GLY A 873 32.22 5.84 -20.25
C GLY A 873 31.31 5.44 -21.42
N GLY A 874 31.32 6.23 -22.48
CA GLY A 874 30.44 6.05 -23.62
C GLY A 874 30.40 7.28 -24.51
N VAL A 875 29.46 7.33 -25.44
CA VAL A 875 29.18 8.51 -26.26
C VAL A 875 27.76 8.98 -25.96
N LEU A 876 27.62 10.28 -25.70
CA LEU A 876 26.33 10.95 -25.58
C LEU A 876 26.15 11.86 -26.80
N THR A 877 25.09 11.64 -27.58
CA THR A 877 24.79 12.45 -28.76
C THR A 877 23.70 13.46 -28.41
N LEU A 878 23.96 14.75 -28.67
CA LEU A 878 23.00 15.83 -28.50
C LEU A 878 22.29 16.07 -29.83
N ARG A 879 20.99 15.82 -29.88
CA ARG A 879 20.16 16.00 -31.08
C ARG A 879 19.08 17.04 -30.84
N LEU A 880 18.71 17.74 -31.91
CA LEU A 880 17.62 18.71 -31.91
C LEU A 880 16.39 18.13 -32.59
N ASP A 881 15.23 18.36 -31.96
CA ASP A 881 13.86 18.14 -32.44
C ASP A 881 13.42 16.68 -32.63
N ASP A 882 14.34 15.72 -32.77
CA ASP A 882 14.04 14.29 -32.84
C ASP A 882 15.23 13.42 -32.34
N PRO A 883 14.99 12.33 -31.56
CA PRO A 883 16.06 11.51 -30.98
C PRO A 883 16.78 10.61 -32.00
N LEU A 884 16.18 10.33 -33.16
CA LEU A 884 16.72 9.40 -34.17
C LEU A 884 17.21 10.15 -35.41
N ASP A 885 16.33 10.96 -36.00
CA ASP A 885 16.55 11.66 -37.27
C ASP A 885 16.89 13.15 -37.08
N GLY A 886 16.75 13.65 -35.85
CA GLY A 886 17.03 15.04 -35.51
C GLY A 886 18.48 15.42 -35.72
N ARG A 887 18.73 16.70 -36.05
CA ARG A 887 20.09 17.17 -36.36
C ARG A 887 21.00 16.97 -35.15
N VAL A 888 22.14 16.30 -35.36
CA VAL A 888 23.18 16.20 -34.33
C VAL A 888 23.81 17.58 -34.12
N ALA A 889 23.61 18.17 -32.95
CA ALA A 889 24.23 19.42 -32.54
C ALA A 889 25.64 19.20 -31.98
N GLY A 890 25.91 18.02 -31.41
CA GLY A 890 27.23 17.64 -30.93
C GLY A 890 27.26 16.21 -30.39
N ALA A 891 28.45 15.65 -30.23
CA ALA A 891 28.67 14.35 -29.63
C ALA A 891 29.77 14.44 -28.57
N VAL A 892 29.52 13.89 -27.38
CA VAL A 892 30.45 13.95 -26.25
C VAL A 892 30.95 12.56 -25.95
N ALA A 893 32.25 12.34 -26.11
CA ALA A 893 32.92 11.13 -25.62
C ALA A 893 33.18 11.27 -24.11
N VAL A 894 32.58 10.39 -23.32
CA VAL A 894 32.78 10.30 -21.87
C VAL A 894 33.79 9.19 -21.60
N ALA A 895 34.92 9.56 -21.00
CA ALA A 895 35.89 8.57 -20.54
C ALA A 895 35.36 7.84 -19.29
N PRO A 896 35.65 6.55 -19.12
CA PRO A 896 35.34 5.85 -17.88
C PRO A 896 36.11 6.46 -16.70
N SER A 897 35.50 6.46 -15.51
CA SER A 897 36.17 6.96 -14.30
C SER A 897 37.30 6.02 -13.88
N ARG A 898 38.44 6.58 -13.48
CA ARG A 898 39.65 5.80 -13.15
C ARG A 898 39.54 5.02 -11.83
N ASP A 899 38.66 5.43 -10.94
CA ASP A 899 38.43 4.88 -9.60
C ASP A 899 37.11 4.12 -9.47
N GLY A 900 36.31 4.04 -10.55
CA GLY A 900 34.98 3.40 -10.54
C GLY A 900 33.91 4.14 -9.72
N CYS A 901 34.27 5.20 -9.01
CA CYS A 901 33.39 5.96 -8.12
C CYS A 901 33.63 7.47 -8.33
N GLY A 902 32.91 8.08 -9.27
CA GLY A 902 33.06 9.51 -9.51
C GLY A 902 32.28 10.02 -10.71
N VAL A 903 32.25 11.35 -10.87
CA VAL A 903 31.61 12.00 -12.01
C VAL A 903 32.69 12.65 -12.87
N VAL A 904 32.71 12.33 -14.17
CA VAL A 904 33.65 12.84 -15.16
C VAL A 904 33.02 14.04 -15.85
N ARG A 905 33.81 15.10 -16.07
CA ARG A 905 33.42 16.23 -16.91
C ARG A 905 33.94 16.03 -18.32
N ALA A 906 33.06 16.13 -19.30
CA ALA A 906 33.39 16.07 -20.72
C ALA A 906 32.61 17.16 -21.45
N GLY A 907 33.02 17.50 -22.67
CA GLY A 907 32.31 18.51 -23.45
C GLY A 907 32.62 18.43 -24.94
N CYS A 908 31.79 19.09 -25.74
CA CYS A 908 31.96 19.19 -27.18
C CYS A 908 31.59 20.60 -27.67
N PRO A 909 32.17 21.04 -28.80
CA PRO A 909 31.63 22.18 -29.52
C PRO A 909 30.23 21.82 -30.05
N LEU A 910 29.36 22.82 -30.15
CA LEU A 910 28.02 22.68 -30.71
C LEU A 910 27.91 23.39 -32.06
N ASP A 911 27.23 22.75 -33.00
CA ASP A 911 26.94 23.31 -34.31
C ASP A 911 25.46 23.66 -34.51
N GLY A 912 25.22 24.87 -35.00
CA GLY A 912 23.93 25.41 -35.44
C GLY A 912 22.79 25.46 -34.40
N ALA A 913 23.04 25.28 -33.10
CA ALA A 913 21.99 25.31 -32.08
C ALA A 913 21.61 26.79 -31.79
N THR A 914 20.52 27.25 -32.41
CA THR A 914 20.01 28.63 -32.32
C THR A 914 18.49 28.64 -32.34
N GLY A 915 17.85 29.46 -31.49
CA GLY A 915 16.39 29.49 -31.38
C GLY A 915 15.86 28.40 -30.42
N ILE A 916 14.55 28.16 -30.42
CA ILE A 916 13.90 27.22 -29.51
C ILE A 916 13.84 25.85 -30.16
N HIS A 917 14.34 24.83 -29.47
CA HIS A 917 14.37 23.44 -29.94
C HIS A 917 14.07 22.46 -28.80
N ASP A 918 13.57 21.27 -29.16
CA ASP A 918 13.60 20.15 -28.24
C ASP A 918 15.00 19.53 -28.25
N LEU A 919 15.64 19.43 -27.08
CA LEU A 919 16.97 18.85 -26.95
C LEU A 919 16.87 17.41 -26.48
N TYR A 920 17.40 16.49 -27.28
CA TYR A 920 17.55 15.09 -26.93
C TYR A 920 19.00 14.78 -26.55
N VAL A 921 19.18 14.03 -25.46
CA VAL A 921 20.46 13.43 -25.08
C VAL A 921 20.34 11.93 -25.29
N VAL A 922 21.00 11.41 -26.32
CA VAL A 922 20.95 10.00 -26.72
C VAL A 922 22.18 9.27 -26.17
N PHE A 923 21.95 8.14 -25.51
CA PHE A 923 22.95 7.27 -24.94
C PHE A 923 23.35 6.21 -25.97
N GLU A 924 24.52 6.36 -26.60
CA GLU A 924 25.00 5.43 -27.63
C GLU A 924 25.48 4.08 -27.06
N LYS A 925 25.57 3.99 -25.73
CA LYS A 925 26.03 2.82 -25.00
C LYS A 925 25.28 2.70 -23.67
N GLU A 926 24.80 1.48 -23.39
CA GLU A 926 24.26 1.09 -22.08
C GLU A 926 25.25 1.41 -20.94
N GLY A 927 24.70 1.74 -19.76
CA GLY A 927 25.47 2.01 -18.55
C GLY A 927 26.03 3.42 -18.46
N THR A 928 26.05 4.17 -19.57
CA THR A 928 26.45 5.58 -19.56
C THR A 928 25.45 6.38 -18.72
N THR A 929 25.97 7.18 -17.77
CA THR A 929 25.16 8.02 -16.88
C THR A 929 25.41 9.50 -17.14
N VAL A 930 24.38 10.33 -17.06
CA VAL A 930 24.49 11.79 -17.15
C VAL A 930 23.77 12.43 -15.96
N ARG A 931 24.43 13.39 -15.30
CA ARG A 931 23.90 14.16 -14.18
C ARG A 931 23.32 15.49 -14.64
N GLU A 932 24.11 16.25 -15.40
CA GLU A 932 23.74 17.61 -15.81
C GLU A 932 24.51 18.05 -17.05
N LEU A 933 23.94 19.01 -17.77
CA LEU A 933 24.49 19.66 -18.95
C LEU A 933 24.58 21.18 -18.71
N VAL A 934 25.66 21.80 -19.17
CA VAL A 934 25.96 23.22 -19.05
C VAL A 934 26.31 23.77 -20.43
N PHE A 935 25.57 24.77 -20.89
CA PHE A 935 25.75 25.36 -22.20
C PHE A 935 26.49 26.69 -22.12
N THR A 936 27.40 26.92 -23.06
CA THR A 936 28.13 28.19 -23.18
C THR A 936 27.63 28.94 -24.42
N PRO A 937 27.22 30.22 -24.30
CA PRO A 937 26.74 30.99 -25.45
C PRO A 937 27.90 31.38 -26.38
N ARG A 938 27.60 31.69 -27.64
CA ARG A 938 28.56 32.32 -28.56
C ARG A 938 28.89 33.73 -28.07
N VAL A 939 30.17 34.02 -27.88
CA VAL A 939 30.61 35.39 -27.60
C VAL A 939 30.38 36.23 -28.87
N PRO A 940 29.69 37.39 -28.79
CA PRO A 940 29.51 38.25 -29.96
C PRO A 940 30.86 38.65 -30.54
N GLU A 941 31.05 38.53 -31.85
CA GLU A 941 32.24 39.04 -32.54
C GLU A 941 32.28 40.58 -32.40
N GLY A 942 33.00 41.07 -31.39
CA GLY A 942 33.12 42.51 -31.09
C GLY A 942 33.56 42.87 -29.67
N SER A 943 33.64 41.93 -28.74
CA SER A 943 33.99 42.16 -27.33
C SER A 943 35.36 41.58 -26.91
N ARG A 944 36.41 41.85 -27.69
CA ARG A 944 37.81 41.63 -27.27
C ARG A 944 38.54 42.93 -27.02
#